data_AF-A0A6L9L959-F1
#
_entry.id   AF-A0A6L9L959-F1
#
_cell.length_a   1.000
_cell.length_b   1.000
_cell.length_c   1.000
_cell.angle_alpha   90.00
_cell.angle_beta   90.00
_cell.angle_gamma   90.00
#
_symmetry.space_group_name_H-M   'P 1'
#
loop_
_entity.id
_entity.type
_entity.pdbx_description
1 polymer ?
#
loop_
_entity_poly.entity_id
_entity_poly.type
_entity_poly.pdbx_seq_one_letter_code
_entity_poly.pdbx_strand_id
1 'polypeptide(L)'
;MIKSNASDKRTLKTIRYDADLIVVGGGLSGVCSAITAARAGTRVVLVQDRPVLGGNASSEVRLWVLGATSHMGNNNRWAREGGVIDELLVENWYRNPEGNPLIFDTILLEKVVSESNITLLLNTAVFEVQMSPTPKSPSGDLGATGHIQSVQAFCSQNSTMYELVAPIFCDASGDGIVGFQAGAAFRMGAESKEEFGEKFAPSAEYGELLGHSMYFYTKDTGRPVRFVPPSYALDDITTIPRYRRFNAKEYGCQLWWIEYGGRLDTVHDTEQIKWELWKVVYGVWNHIKNSGQFPEAETMTLEWVGTIPGKRESRRFEGDYMLTQQDVVEQREHADAVAFGGWSIDLHPADGVFSEKPGCNQWHSKGTYHIPYRCLYSRNISNLFLAGRIISATHVAFGSSRVMGTSAHVGQAAGMAAAICAREGLLPRDLADGQELASLQRELLKTGHHIPGLQLHDPSNLVPNATLLPSSEFVLTHLPPNGPLQPLTDSAAQMLPLPTGPVPQMTVFVTSDADTTLTVELRRSSKVKNHTPDVTLQTLTLPIQKGKQEVRLPFDVVLDGPQYVFVMFIKNEHIQLQYSQLRVTGVLSVFNKTNPAVSNYGKQEPTDDIGVDTFEFWCPERRPKGHNIAMTIDGGIALFGASNLTNGVQRPTSQPNAWVADVTDSSPTLSLRWSEQQRISRVELFFDTDFDHPLETVIMLNPETASPFCVQDYVLCNDRQERIHETIDNHQARNIISFEKPVETSQLTIHLKPKPGQAPAALLEVRCYA
;
A
#
# COMPACT_ATOMS: atom_id res chain seq x y z
N MET A 1 13.30 -22.55 50.36
CA MET A 1 14.51 -21.73 50.61
C MET A 1 14.11 -20.26 50.47
N ILE A 2 14.24 -19.46 51.53
CA ILE A 2 13.94 -18.01 51.47
C ILE A 2 15.10 -17.32 50.73
N LYS A 3 14.81 -16.56 49.67
CA LYS A 3 15.82 -15.81 48.89
C LYS A 3 16.13 -14.42 49.47
N SER A 4 15.18 -13.79 50.15
CA SER A 4 15.38 -12.55 50.89
C SER A 4 14.33 -12.40 51.99
N ASN A 5 14.70 -11.75 53.09
CA ASN A 5 13.78 -11.45 54.20
C ASN A 5 12.78 -10.35 53.81
N ALA A 6 11.78 -10.12 54.67
CA ALA A 6 10.85 -9.01 54.52
C ALA A 6 11.58 -7.66 54.55
N SER A 7 11.16 -6.74 53.69
CA SER A 7 11.68 -5.37 53.55
C SER A 7 10.53 -4.45 53.11
N ASP A 8 10.67 -3.13 53.31
CA ASP A 8 9.57 -2.18 53.04
C ASP A 8 9.11 -2.17 51.57
N LYS A 9 10.04 -1.96 50.63
CA LYS A 9 9.77 -1.94 49.18
C LYS A 9 10.90 -2.63 48.43
N ARG A 10 10.56 -3.32 47.34
CA ARG A 10 11.52 -3.89 46.40
C ARG A 10 11.42 -3.14 45.07
N THR A 11 12.54 -2.99 44.39
CA THR A 11 12.60 -2.40 43.06
C THR A 11 12.58 -3.50 42.01
N LEU A 12 11.98 -3.19 40.86
CA LEU A 12 12.06 -4.05 39.68
C LEU A 12 13.49 -4.05 39.13
N LYS A 13 13.83 -5.05 38.32
CA LYS A 13 15.04 -5.00 37.49
C LYS A 13 14.89 -3.83 36.52
N THR A 14 15.89 -2.96 36.42
CA THR A 14 15.92 -1.87 35.45
C THR A 14 17.02 -2.13 34.42
N ILE A 15 16.69 -2.01 33.14
CA ILE A 15 17.65 -2.05 32.03
C ILE A 15 17.58 -0.71 31.31
N ARG A 16 18.75 -0.12 31.02
CA ARG A 16 18.86 1.08 30.22
C ARG A 16 19.30 0.71 28.81
N TYR A 17 18.66 1.32 27.81
CA TYR A 17 19.11 1.29 26.43
C TYR A 17 19.38 2.72 25.94
N ASP A 18 20.59 2.92 25.42
CA ASP A 18 20.98 4.14 24.71
C ASP A 18 21.04 3.81 23.20
N ALA A 19 20.19 4.48 22.44
CA ALA A 19 20.01 4.25 21.00
C ALA A 19 20.08 5.58 20.23
N ASP A 20 20.08 5.49 18.90
CA ASP A 20 20.03 6.67 18.04
C ASP A 20 18.57 7.04 17.71
N LEU A 21 17.69 6.04 17.70
CA LEU A 21 16.25 6.19 17.51
C LEU A 21 15.47 5.24 18.43
N ILE A 22 14.44 5.75 19.08
CA ILE A 22 13.41 4.93 19.74
C ILE A 22 12.12 5.01 18.94
N VAL A 23 11.61 3.85 18.52
CA VAL A 23 10.31 3.71 17.87
C VAL A 23 9.35 3.05 18.85
N VAL A 24 8.26 3.74 19.20
CA VAL A 24 7.22 3.21 20.09
C VAL A 24 6.01 2.82 19.26
N GLY A 25 5.64 1.54 19.30
CA GLY A 25 4.57 0.94 18.51
C GLY A 25 5.10 0.01 17.41
N GLY A 26 4.79 -1.28 17.52
CA GLY A 26 5.12 -2.34 16.56
C GLY A 26 4.04 -2.61 15.53
N GLY A 27 3.21 -1.61 15.20
CA GLY A 27 2.36 -1.64 14.01
C GLY A 27 3.17 -1.59 12.71
N LEU A 28 2.54 -1.73 11.55
CA LEU A 28 3.28 -1.67 10.27
C LEU A 28 4.07 -0.37 10.08
N SER A 29 3.55 0.77 10.54
CA SER A 29 4.28 2.05 10.52
C SER A 29 5.58 1.98 11.33
N GLY A 30 5.54 1.47 12.56
CA GLY A 30 6.72 1.36 13.40
C GLY A 30 7.69 0.27 12.95
N VAL A 31 7.19 -0.86 12.45
CA VAL A 31 8.02 -1.92 11.84
C VAL A 31 8.77 -1.38 10.62
N CYS A 32 8.09 -0.74 9.68
CA CYS A 32 8.73 -0.17 8.49
C CYS A 32 9.68 0.98 8.88
N SER A 33 9.32 1.83 9.84
CA SER A 33 10.21 2.89 10.36
C SER A 33 11.50 2.31 10.94
N ALA A 34 11.41 1.30 11.80
CA ALA A 34 12.55 0.68 12.45
C ALA A 34 13.48 -0.03 11.45
N ILE A 35 12.92 -0.83 10.52
CA ILE A 35 13.71 -1.51 9.49
C ILE A 35 14.40 -0.50 8.58
N THR A 36 13.70 0.55 8.12
CA THR A 36 14.30 1.57 7.26
C THR A 36 15.44 2.30 7.97
N ALA A 37 15.25 2.73 9.22
CA ALA A 37 16.29 3.41 9.99
C ALA A 37 17.50 2.49 10.27
N ALA A 38 17.24 1.24 10.64
CA ALA A 38 18.27 0.24 10.93
C ALA A 38 19.15 -0.06 9.72
N ARG A 39 18.55 -0.25 8.54
CA ARG A 39 19.27 -0.47 7.27
C ARG A 39 20.03 0.77 6.81
N ALA A 40 19.61 1.97 7.22
CA ALA A 40 20.35 3.21 7.03
C ALA A 40 21.49 3.42 8.06
N GLY A 41 21.73 2.43 8.94
CA GLY A 41 22.85 2.43 9.90
C GLY A 41 22.51 2.98 11.30
N THR A 42 21.24 3.22 11.61
CA THR A 42 20.80 3.78 12.90
C THR A 42 20.58 2.68 13.92
N ARG A 43 21.07 2.81 15.15
CA ARG A 43 20.73 1.87 16.23
C ARG A 43 19.32 2.18 16.74
N VAL A 44 18.41 1.23 16.57
CA VAL A 44 16.98 1.40 16.87
C VAL A 44 16.58 0.55 18.07
N VAL A 45 15.79 1.10 18.97
CA VAL A 45 14.99 0.31 19.91
C VAL A 45 13.53 0.37 19.45
N LEU A 46 12.97 -0.77 19.05
CA LEU A 46 11.56 -0.91 18.68
C LEU A 46 10.79 -1.48 19.88
N VAL A 47 9.82 -0.71 20.39
CA VAL A 47 9.03 -1.04 21.57
C VAL A 47 7.62 -1.41 21.14
N GLN A 48 7.15 -2.61 21.52
CA GLN A 48 5.78 -3.05 21.27
C GLN A 48 5.17 -3.60 22.55
N ASP A 49 3.99 -3.09 22.88
CA ASP A 49 3.25 -3.39 24.11
C ASP A 49 2.64 -4.81 24.15
N ARG A 50 2.63 -5.50 23.01
CA ARG A 50 2.02 -6.84 22.80
C ARG A 50 3.04 -7.88 22.30
N PRO A 51 2.70 -9.19 22.25
CA PRO A 51 3.67 -10.23 21.89
C PRO A 51 3.92 -10.39 20.39
N VAL A 52 3.17 -9.69 19.53
CA VAL A 52 3.30 -9.76 18.07
C VAL A 52 3.43 -8.36 17.44
N LEU A 53 3.94 -8.33 16.21
CA LEU A 53 4.06 -7.13 15.38
C LEU A 53 2.91 -7.05 14.37
N GLY A 54 2.73 -5.90 13.72
CA GLY A 54 1.75 -5.68 12.66
C GLY A 54 0.53 -4.85 13.07
N GLY A 55 0.35 -4.57 14.36
CA GLY A 55 -0.71 -3.67 14.82
C GLY A 55 -2.10 -4.26 14.60
N ASN A 56 -2.94 -3.60 13.80
CA ASN A 56 -4.25 -4.16 13.40
C ASN A 56 -4.11 -5.29 12.36
N ALA A 57 -2.97 -5.41 11.68
CA ALA A 57 -2.70 -6.48 10.72
C ALA A 57 -2.18 -7.77 11.37
N SER A 58 -1.89 -7.75 12.68
CA SER A 58 -1.39 -8.93 13.39
C SER A 58 -2.47 -9.99 13.56
N SER A 59 -2.08 -11.20 13.99
CA SER A 59 -3.04 -12.27 14.30
C SER A 59 -4.03 -11.96 15.44
N GLU A 60 -3.79 -10.91 16.22
CA GLU A 60 -4.65 -10.47 17.33
C GLU A 60 -5.91 -9.72 16.84
N VAL A 61 -5.84 -9.09 15.66
CA VAL A 61 -6.93 -8.30 15.07
C VAL A 61 -7.32 -8.80 13.68
N ARG A 62 -6.34 -9.23 12.86
CA ARG A 62 -6.51 -9.86 11.53
C ARG A 62 -7.14 -8.96 10.47
N LEU A 63 -6.83 -7.67 10.49
CA LEU A 63 -7.18 -6.77 9.38
C LEU A 63 -6.19 -6.95 8.22
N TRP A 64 -6.67 -6.99 6.99
CA TRP A 64 -5.79 -7.04 5.81
C TRP A 64 -4.97 -5.76 5.66
N VAL A 65 -3.75 -5.87 5.13
CA VAL A 65 -2.97 -4.70 4.73
C VAL A 65 -3.42 -4.21 3.37
N LEU A 66 -3.79 -2.94 3.31
CA LEU A 66 -4.26 -2.25 2.10
C LEU A 66 -3.68 -0.85 2.01
N GLY A 67 -3.86 -0.22 0.85
CA GLY A 67 -3.32 1.11 0.60
C GLY A 67 -3.85 1.68 -0.70
N ALA A 68 -2.98 2.38 -1.44
CA ALA A 68 -3.35 3.17 -2.59
C ALA A 68 -3.92 2.38 -3.80
N THR A 69 -3.73 1.06 -3.86
CA THR A 69 -4.42 0.20 -4.85
C THR A 69 -5.92 0.07 -4.61
N SER A 70 -6.39 0.35 -3.39
CA SER A 70 -7.81 0.34 -3.02
C SER A 70 -8.55 -0.96 -3.40
N HIS A 71 -7.94 -2.13 -3.21
CA HIS A 71 -8.44 -3.44 -3.68
C HIS A 71 -8.62 -3.58 -5.20
N MET A 72 -7.98 -2.72 -6.00
CA MET A 72 -8.30 -2.48 -7.43
C MET A 72 -9.69 -1.87 -7.64
N GLY A 73 -10.30 -1.31 -6.60
CA GLY A 73 -11.64 -0.72 -6.59
C GLY A 73 -11.69 0.76 -7.01
N ASN A 74 -10.57 1.33 -7.45
CA ASN A 74 -10.48 2.70 -7.97
C ASN A 74 -9.68 2.73 -9.29
N ASN A 75 -9.46 3.92 -9.87
CA ASN A 75 -8.68 4.15 -11.08
C ASN A 75 -7.17 4.27 -10.84
N ASN A 76 -6.69 4.10 -9.61
CA ASN A 76 -5.25 4.17 -9.31
C ASN A 76 -4.51 2.99 -9.94
N ARG A 77 -3.57 3.25 -10.86
CA ARG A 77 -2.75 2.20 -11.47
C ARG A 77 -1.31 2.21 -10.99
N TRP A 78 -0.75 1.01 -10.79
CA TRP A 78 0.62 0.80 -10.30
C TRP A 78 0.94 1.51 -8.97
N ALA A 79 -0.10 1.65 -8.14
CA ALA A 79 -0.10 2.50 -6.96
C ALA A 79 0.30 1.76 -5.67
N ARG A 80 0.62 0.46 -5.69
CA ARG A 80 1.01 -0.26 -4.47
C ARG A 80 2.25 0.38 -3.85
N GLU A 81 2.20 0.65 -2.55
CA GLU A 81 3.28 1.31 -1.82
C GLU A 81 4.60 0.54 -1.97
N GLY A 82 5.69 1.24 -2.34
CA GLY A 82 7.02 0.67 -2.53
C GLY A 82 7.86 0.60 -1.24
N GLY A 83 9.06 0.02 -1.33
CA GLY A 83 10.04 -0.01 -0.24
C GLY A 83 9.85 -1.20 0.71
N VAL A 84 9.98 -0.98 2.02
CA VAL A 84 9.92 -2.06 3.02
C VAL A 84 8.54 -2.69 3.07
N ILE A 85 7.46 -1.89 2.95
CA ILE A 85 6.11 -2.45 2.93
C ILE A 85 5.88 -3.37 1.72
N ASP A 86 6.42 -3.01 0.56
CA ASP A 86 6.39 -3.85 -0.65
C ASP A 86 7.08 -5.19 -0.41
N GLU A 87 8.29 -5.15 0.14
CA GLU A 87 9.08 -6.34 0.50
C GLU A 87 8.30 -7.27 1.43
N LEU A 88 7.65 -6.72 2.46
CA LEU A 88 6.85 -7.50 3.41
C LEU A 88 5.63 -8.15 2.75
N LEU A 89 4.93 -7.43 1.87
CA LEU A 89 3.74 -7.94 1.19
C LEU A 89 4.07 -9.00 0.15
N VAL A 90 5.16 -8.80 -0.59
CA VAL A 90 5.66 -9.77 -1.58
C VAL A 90 6.20 -11.03 -0.90
N GLU A 91 6.91 -10.88 0.22
CA GLU A 91 7.34 -12.03 1.06
C GLU A 91 6.12 -12.80 1.61
N ASN A 92 5.09 -12.09 2.08
CA ASN A 92 3.84 -12.70 2.52
C ASN A 92 3.16 -13.45 1.38
N TRP A 93 3.09 -12.86 0.19
CA TRP A 93 2.50 -13.54 -0.96
C TRP A 93 3.23 -14.85 -1.29
N TYR A 94 4.56 -14.85 -1.22
CA TYR A 94 5.39 -16.02 -1.51
C TYR A 94 5.27 -17.13 -0.46
N ARG A 95 5.32 -16.80 0.84
CA ARG A 95 5.33 -17.78 1.94
C ARG A 95 3.96 -18.11 2.53
N ASN A 96 2.95 -17.29 2.25
CA ASN A 96 1.64 -17.37 2.87
C ASN A 96 0.49 -17.24 1.83
N PRO A 97 0.48 -18.06 0.77
CA PRO A 97 -0.53 -17.95 -0.28
C PRO A 97 -1.96 -18.23 0.20
N GLU A 98 -2.13 -18.90 1.34
CA GLU A 98 -3.41 -19.14 2.01
C GLU A 98 -3.87 -17.99 2.92
N GLY A 99 -3.07 -16.94 3.10
CA GLY A 99 -3.44 -15.76 3.90
C GLY A 99 -3.61 -16.07 5.39
N ASN A 100 -2.75 -16.92 5.96
CA ASN A 100 -2.74 -17.25 7.38
C ASN A 100 -2.11 -16.12 8.21
N PRO A 101 -2.85 -15.50 9.15
CA PRO A 101 -2.33 -14.37 9.92
C PRO A 101 -1.13 -14.73 10.81
N LEU A 102 -1.00 -15.98 11.25
CA LEU A 102 0.14 -16.41 12.06
C LEU A 102 1.44 -16.47 11.26
N ILE A 103 1.37 -16.81 9.97
CA ILE A 103 2.54 -16.80 9.10
C ILE A 103 2.99 -15.37 8.86
N PHE A 104 2.04 -14.44 8.66
CA PHE A 104 2.37 -13.03 8.51
C PHE A 104 3.07 -12.45 9.76
N ASP A 105 2.60 -12.80 10.97
CA ASP A 105 3.28 -12.43 12.23
C ASP A 105 4.75 -12.90 12.24
N THR A 106 5.02 -14.13 11.80
CA THR A 106 6.39 -14.66 11.74
C THR A 106 7.25 -13.95 10.71
N ILE A 107 6.70 -13.54 9.57
CA ILE A 107 7.42 -12.77 8.55
C ILE A 107 7.84 -11.42 9.12
N LEU A 108 6.91 -10.70 9.78
CA LEU A 108 7.22 -9.42 10.42
C LEU A 108 8.28 -9.57 11.50
N LEU A 109 8.16 -10.60 12.35
CA LEU A 109 9.13 -10.87 13.42
C LEU A 109 10.51 -11.19 12.85
N GLU A 110 10.58 -12.10 11.89
CA GLU A 110 11.82 -12.52 11.20
C GLU A 110 12.53 -11.32 10.58
N LYS A 111 11.80 -10.48 9.84
CA LYS A 111 12.34 -9.28 9.19
C LYS A 111 12.85 -8.24 10.18
N VAL A 112 12.28 -8.15 11.38
CA VAL A 112 12.80 -7.25 12.42
C VAL A 112 14.01 -7.84 13.12
N VAL A 113 13.97 -9.12 13.52
CA VAL A 113 15.08 -9.73 14.28
C VAL A 113 16.31 -10.03 13.43
N SER A 114 16.16 -10.08 12.09
CA SER A 114 17.28 -10.19 11.17
C SER A 114 18.09 -8.89 11.05
N GLU A 115 17.53 -7.74 11.43
CA GLU A 115 18.22 -6.46 11.40
C GLU A 115 19.08 -6.29 12.65
N SER A 116 20.40 -6.38 12.48
CA SER A 116 21.37 -6.32 13.59
C SER A 116 21.37 -5.00 14.37
N ASN A 117 20.88 -3.93 13.75
CA ASN A 117 20.76 -2.61 14.37
C ASN A 117 19.45 -2.41 15.17
N ILE A 118 18.54 -3.40 15.22
CA ILE A 118 17.30 -3.31 15.98
C ILE A 118 17.40 -4.11 17.29
N THR A 119 17.11 -3.44 18.41
CA THR A 119 16.71 -4.09 19.66
C THR A 119 15.20 -4.09 19.77
N LEU A 120 14.58 -5.28 19.72
CA LEU A 120 13.13 -5.44 19.83
C LEU A 120 12.70 -5.73 21.28
N LEU A 121 11.78 -4.92 21.80
CA LEU A 121 11.15 -5.11 23.12
C LEU A 121 9.65 -5.40 22.95
N LEU A 122 9.28 -6.68 22.95
CA LEU A 122 7.88 -7.13 22.95
C LEU A 122 7.27 -7.09 24.36
N ASN A 123 5.94 -7.09 24.44
CA ASN A 123 5.18 -7.03 25.70
C ASN A 123 5.63 -5.90 26.64
N THR A 124 6.10 -4.78 26.07
CA THR A 124 6.72 -3.67 26.79
C THR A 124 5.95 -2.40 26.54
N ALA A 125 5.23 -1.91 27.54
CA ALA A 125 4.39 -0.72 27.42
C ALA A 125 5.11 0.53 27.93
N VAL A 126 5.17 1.57 27.11
CA VAL A 126 5.63 2.91 27.53
C VAL A 126 4.55 3.55 28.40
N PHE A 127 4.96 4.11 29.55
CA PHE A 127 4.02 4.72 30.49
C PHE A 127 4.48 6.08 31.02
N GLU A 128 5.71 6.53 30.75
CA GLU A 128 6.22 7.85 31.17
C GLU A 128 7.18 8.43 30.13
N VAL A 129 7.12 9.75 29.92
CA VAL A 129 8.04 10.51 29.06
C VAL A 129 8.72 11.59 29.89
N GLN A 130 10.06 11.64 29.84
CA GLN A 130 10.85 12.68 30.50
C GLN A 130 11.23 13.76 29.50
N MET A 131 10.91 15.01 29.85
CA MET A 131 11.13 16.18 29.00
C MET A 131 12.29 17.03 29.51
N SER A 132 12.97 17.71 28.58
CA SER A 132 13.95 18.76 28.86
C SER A 132 13.65 20.01 28.01
N PRO A 133 14.22 21.18 28.37
CA PRO A 133 14.12 22.37 27.53
C PRO A 133 14.71 22.13 26.14
N THR A 134 14.08 22.72 25.12
CA THR A 134 14.50 22.54 23.73
C THR A 134 15.93 23.04 23.48
N PRO A 135 16.83 22.20 22.93
CA PRO A 135 18.13 22.65 22.46
C PRO A 135 17.98 23.66 21.32
N LYS A 136 18.94 24.58 21.15
CA LYS A 136 18.97 25.44 19.96
C LYS A 136 19.20 24.56 18.72
N SER A 137 18.33 24.66 17.72
CA SER A 137 18.58 24.05 16.40
C SER A 137 19.71 24.79 15.68
N PRO A 138 20.55 24.11 14.87
CA PRO A 138 21.46 24.76 13.92
C PRO A 138 20.75 25.77 13.00
N SER A 139 19.45 25.56 12.73
CA SER A 139 18.60 26.40 11.88
C SER A 139 17.89 27.56 12.60
N GLY A 140 18.01 27.68 13.93
CA GLY A 140 17.42 28.77 14.73
C GLY A 140 16.32 28.33 15.72
N ASP A 141 15.57 29.29 16.27
CA ASP A 141 14.42 29.01 17.16
C ASP A 141 13.22 28.56 16.32
N LEU A 142 12.88 27.28 16.42
CA LEU A 142 11.80 26.65 15.66
C LEU A 142 10.46 26.71 16.43
N GLY A 143 10.32 27.47 17.50
CA GLY A 143 9.05 27.56 18.25
C GLY A 143 8.63 26.24 18.91
N ALA A 144 9.54 25.26 19.00
CA ALA A 144 9.34 24.04 19.76
C ALA A 144 9.48 24.35 21.26
N THR A 145 8.59 23.76 22.06
CA THR A 145 8.45 24.05 23.50
C THR A 145 8.97 22.93 24.39
N GLY A 146 9.23 21.75 23.82
CA GLY A 146 9.74 20.58 24.53
C GLY A 146 10.74 19.75 23.71
N HIS A 147 11.55 18.98 24.43
CA HIS A 147 12.46 17.98 23.89
C HIS A 147 12.38 16.72 24.75
N ILE A 148 12.24 15.56 24.12
CA ILE A 148 12.17 14.28 24.84
C ILE A 148 13.58 13.85 25.19
N GLN A 149 13.84 13.59 26.47
CA GLN A 149 15.11 13.07 26.96
C GLN A 149 15.11 11.54 27.06
N SER A 150 14.02 10.98 27.59
CA SER A 150 13.89 9.53 27.75
C SER A 150 12.42 9.11 27.81
N VAL A 151 12.16 7.83 27.59
CA VAL A 151 10.86 7.20 27.89
C VAL A 151 11.06 6.02 28.84
N GLN A 152 10.13 5.85 29.78
CA GLN A 152 10.09 4.69 30.66
C GLN A 152 9.07 3.68 30.15
N ALA A 153 9.46 2.41 30.14
CA ALA A 153 8.60 1.31 29.74
C ALA A 153 8.66 0.13 30.71
N PHE A 154 7.63 -0.69 30.74
CA PHE A 154 7.55 -1.85 31.61
C PHE A 154 7.13 -3.10 30.83
N CYS A 155 7.86 -4.21 31.05
CA CYS A 155 7.47 -5.51 30.55
C CYS A 155 6.91 -6.38 31.67
N SER A 156 5.62 -6.68 31.57
CA SER A 156 4.90 -7.51 32.55
C SER A 156 5.38 -8.96 32.54
N GLN A 157 5.84 -9.47 31.40
CA GLN A 157 6.24 -10.87 31.23
C GLN A 157 7.54 -11.22 31.94
N ASN A 158 8.43 -10.25 32.13
CA ASN A 158 9.73 -10.46 32.77
C ASN A 158 9.93 -9.55 34.00
N SER A 159 8.93 -8.76 34.38
CA SER A 159 8.97 -7.81 35.50
C SER A 159 10.18 -6.85 35.44
N THR A 160 10.51 -6.36 34.24
CA THR A 160 11.64 -5.46 33.98
C THR A 160 11.14 -4.07 33.58
N MET A 161 11.73 -3.05 34.19
CA MET A 161 11.63 -1.65 33.80
C MET A 161 12.71 -1.32 32.76
N TYR A 162 12.36 -0.51 31.78
CA TYR A 162 13.26 -0.05 30.74
C TYR A 162 13.33 1.46 30.76
N GLU A 163 14.54 2.00 30.86
CA GLU A 163 14.83 3.41 30.58
C GLU A 163 15.39 3.47 29.15
N LEU A 164 14.69 4.16 28.26
CA LEU A 164 15.07 4.25 26.86
C LEU A 164 15.47 5.69 26.54
N VAL A 165 16.71 5.88 26.07
CA VAL A 165 17.29 7.19 25.76
C VAL A 165 17.73 7.23 24.30
N ALA A 166 17.34 8.30 23.59
CA ALA A 166 17.76 8.56 22.21
C ALA A 166 17.70 10.06 21.91
N PRO A 167 18.46 10.55 20.91
CA PRO A 167 18.32 11.92 20.42
C PRO A 167 17.00 12.13 19.65
N ILE A 168 16.48 11.08 19.01
CA ILE A 168 15.28 11.12 18.16
C ILE A 168 14.27 10.06 18.61
N PHE A 169 12.99 10.41 18.62
CA PHE A 169 11.88 9.52 18.92
C PHE A 169 10.88 9.49 17.77
N CYS A 170 10.27 8.32 17.54
CA CYS A 170 9.17 8.13 16.62
C CYS A 170 8.00 7.51 17.38
N ASP A 171 6.91 8.26 17.49
CA ASP A 171 5.66 7.71 17.98
C ASP A 171 4.90 7.08 16.80
N ALA A 172 4.90 5.75 16.80
CA ALA A 172 4.12 4.92 15.91
C ALA A 172 3.06 4.13 16.71
N SER A 173 2.81 4.53 17.97
CA SER A 173 1.84 3.88 18.82
C SER A 173 0.45 4.25 18.32
N GLY A 174 -0.47 3.29 18.36
CA GLY A 174 -1.80 3.50 17.80
C GLY A 174 -2.54 4.69 18.43
N ASP A 175 -2.23 5.08 19.66
CA ASP A 175 -2.89 6.16 20.39
C ASP A 175 -1.98 7.38 20.63
N GLY A 176 -0.76 7.36 20.08
CA GLY A 176 0.24 8.41 20.26
C GLY A 176 0.61 8.66 21.71
N ILE A 177 0.95 7.60 22.47
CA ILE A 177 1.22 7.70 23.90
C ILE A 177 2.43 8.59 24.21
N VAL A 178 3.46 8.58 23.36
CA VAL A 178 4.66 9.40 23.53
C VAL A 178 4.34 10.85 23.20
N GLY A 179 3.68 11.11 22.07
CA GLY A 179 3.24 12.45 21.70
C GLY A 179 2.33 13.08 22.75
N PHE A 180 1.35 12.31 23.24
CA PHE A 180 0.43 12.76 24.27
C PHE A 180 1.16 13.13 25.57
N GLN A 181 2.04 12.25 26.08
CA GLN A 181 2.76 12.51 27.32
C GLN A 181 3.85 13.57 27.19
N ALA A 182 4.44 13.73 25.99
CA ALA A 182 5.39 14.80 25.70
C ALA A 182 4.72 16.19 25.63
N GLY A 183 3.38 16.26 25.59
CA GLY A 183 2.63 17.50 25.44
C GLY A 183 2.57 18.00 24.00
N ALA A 184 2.70 17.11 23.01
CA ALA A 184 2.47 17.45 21.60
C ALA A 184 1.00 17.87 21.39
N ALA A 185 0.79 18.92 20.59
CA ALA A 185 -0.57 19.34 20.22
C ALA A 185 -1.26 18.24 19.40
N PHE A 186 -2.51 17.95 19.74
CA PHE A 186 -3.30 16.93 19.05
C PHE A 186 -4.77 17.30 19.00
N ARG A 187 -5.47 16.64 18.07
CA ARG A 187 -6.91 16.70 17.84
C ARG A 187 -7.49 15.30 17.97
N MET A 188 -8.78 15.26 18.25
CA MET A 188 -9.56 14.04 18.36
C MET A 188 -11.00 14.38 18.01
N GLY A 189 -11.68 13.52 17.25
CA GLY A 189 -13.02 13.81 16.75
C GLY A 189 -12.99 14.40 15.36
N ALA A 190 -14.09 15.04 14.94
CA ALA A 190 -14.20 15.70 13.65
C ALA A 190 -14.15 17.21 13.79
N GLU A 191 -13.35 17.88 12.95
CA GLU A 191 -13.34 19.33 12.87
C GLU A 191 -14.62 19.86 12.21
N SER A 192 -14.96 21.14 12.48
CA SER A 192 -16.11 21.75 11.82
C SER A 192 -15.81 22.00 10.34
N LYS A 193 -16.87 22.01 9.52
CA LYS A 193 -16.77 22.29 8.08
C LYS A 193 -16.09 23.62 7.79
N GLU A 194 -16.27 24.62 8.63
CA GLU A 194 -15.76 25.99 8.46
C GLU A 194 -14.26 26.11 8.77
N GLU A 195 -13.72 25.28 9.67
CA GLU A 195 -12.32 25.41 10.12
C GLU A 195 -11.33 25.19 8.97
N PHE A 196 -11.58 24.16 8.15
CA PHE A 196 -10.73 23.78 7.02
C PHE A 196 -11.45 23.86 5.65
N GLY A 197 -12.71 24.34 5.63
CA GLY A 197 -13.52 24.37 4.41
C GLY A 197 -13.87 22.99 3.86
N GLU A 198 -13.85 21.95 4.69
CA GLU A 198 -14.05 20.55 4.31
C GLU A 198 -15.54 20.23 4.19
N LYS A 199 -16.03 20.17 2.96
CA LYS A 199 -17.45 20.00 2.70
C LYS A 199 -17.99 18.63 3.10
N PHE A 200 -17.12 17.64 3.29
CA PHE A 200 -17.45 16.28 3.73
C PHE A 200 -17.29 16.07 5.24
N ALA A 201 -17.00 17.12 6.02
CA ALA A 201 -16.98 17.03 7.47
C ALA A 201 -18.33 16.48 8.01
N PRO A 202 -18.31 15.48 8.91
CA PRO A 202 -19.52 14.83 9.38
C PRO A 202 -20.40 15.79 10.20
N SER A 203 -21.71 15.57 10.15
CA SER A 203 -22.64 16.26 11.05
C SER A 203 -22.60 15.67 12.46
N ALA A 204 -23.05 16.42 13.47
CA ALA A 204 -23.16 15.93 14.84
C ALA A 204 -23.99 14.62 14.96
N GLU A 205 -25.01 14.47 14.11
CA GLU A 205 -25.82 13.25 14.03
C GLU A 205 -25.06 12.06 13.43
N TYR A 206 -24.11 12.29 12.52
CA TYR A 206 -23.20 11.25 12.03
C TYR A 206 -22.18 10.85 13.11
N GLY A 207 -21.75 11.84 13.90
CA GLY A 207 -20.78 11.71 14.97
C GLY A 207 -19.36 12.06 14.55
N GLU A 208 -18.49 12.17 15.54
CA GLU A 208 -17.18 12.81 15.40
C GLU A 208 -16.02 11.81 15.42
N LEU A 209 -16.22 10.58 15.88
CA LEU A 209 -15.18 9.55 15.92
C LEU A 209 -15.59 8.28 15.15
N LEU A 210 -14.61 7.61 14.56
CA LEU A 210 -14.74 6.26 14.04
C LEU A 210 -14.63 5.23 15.18
N GLY A 211 -15.54 4.25 15.20
CA GLY A 211 -15.58 3.21 16.22
C GLY A 211 -14.46 2.17 16.05
N HIS A 212 -14.43 1.19 16.96
CA HIS A 212 -13.56 0.04 16.83
C HIS A 212 -14.30 -1.12 16.20
N SER A 213 -13.60 -1.94 15.43
CA SER A 213 -14.17 -3.14 14.83
C SER A 213 -13.75 -4.42 15.55
N MET A 214 -14.60 -5.44 15.48
CA MET A 214 -14.31 -6.78 16.03
C MET A 214 -14.73 -7.87 15.04
N TYR A 215 -13.85 -8.84 14.82
CA TYR A 215 -14.07 -9.92 13.86
C TYR A 215 -14.14 -11.27 14.54
N PHE A 216 -14.70 -12.24 13.81
CA PHE A 216 -14.63 -13.64 14.17
C PHE A 216 -14.36 -14.50 12.94
N TYR A 217 -13.73 -15.65 13.14
CA TYR A 217 -13.51 -16.68 12.13
C TYR A 217 -14.31 -17.91 12.48
N THR A 218 -14.81 -18.57 11.43
CA THR A 218 -15.56 -19.82 11.53
C THR A 218 -14.87 -20.90 10.73
N LYS A 219 -15.07 -22.15 11.14
CA LYS A 219 -14.50 -23.33 10.47
C LYS A 219 -15.55 -24.41 10.31
N ASP A 220 -15.62 -25.02 9.13
CA ASP A 220 -16.39 -26.24 8.93
C ASP A 220 -15.65 -27.44 9.55
N THR A 221 -16.33 -28.17 10.42
CA THR A 221 -15.78 -29.38 11.06
C THR A 221 -16.18 -30.67 10.36
N GLY A 222 -17.05 -30.60 9.34
CA GLY A 222 -17.59 -31.74 8.61
C GLY A 222 -18.61 -32.59 9.39
N ARG A 223 -18.98 -32.17 10.61
CA ARG A 223 -19.97 -32.84 11.46
C ARG A 223 -20.80 -31.83 12.25
N PRO A 224 -22.04 -32.15 12.66
CA PRO A 224 -22.86 -31.22 13.44
C PRO A 224 -22.15 -30.72 14.70
N VAL A 225 -22.16 -29.40 14.90
CA VAL A 225 -21.58 -28.72 16.07
C VAL A 225 -22.70 -28.08 16.87
N ARG A 226 -22.78 -28.36 18.17
CA ARG A 226 -23.69 -27.66 19.08
C ARG A 226 -23.02 -26.39 19.61
N PHE A 227 -23.72 -25.26 19.59
CA PHE A 227 -23.27 -24.01 20.18
C PHE A 227 -24.26 -23.54 21.26
N VAL A 228 -23.75 -23.24 22.44
CA VAL A 228 -24.50 -22.58 23.51
C VAL A 228 -23.86 -21.20 23.69
N PRO A 229 -24.60 -20.11 23.43
CA PRO A 229 -24.02 -18.77 23.55
C PRO A 229 -23.63 -18.47 25.00
N PRO A 230 -22.57 -17.68 25.23
CA PRO A 230 -22.29 -17.15 26.56
C PRO A 230 -23.45 -16.25 27.02
N SER A 231 -23.66 -16.15 28.33
CA SER A 231 -24.80 -15.42 28.92
C SER A 231 -24.81 -13.90 28.66
N TYR A 232 -23.72 -13.36 28.11
CA TYR A 232 -23.62 -11.96 27.73
C TYR A 232 -23.82 -11.72 26.22
N ALA A 233 -24.03 -12.78 25.42
CA ALA A 233 -24.33 -12.62 24.01
C ALA A 233 -25.59 -11.75 23.84
N LEU A 234 -25.64 -10.98 22.76
CA LEU A 234 -26.83 -10.18 22.44
C LEU A 234 -28.02 -11.12 22.21
N ASP A 235 -29.01 -11.07 23.09
CA ASP A 235 -30.17 -11.97 23.09
C ASP A 235 -31.14 -11.66 21.94
N ASP A 236 -31.38 -10.38 21.68
CA ASP A 236 -32.24 -9.90 20.59
C ASP A 236 -31.39 -9.32 19.46
N ILE A 237 -31.20 -10.11 18.40
CA ILE A 237 -30.44 -9.70 17.22
C ILE A 237 -31.10 -8.53 16.46
N THR A 238 -32.41 -8.30 16.65
CA THR A 238 -33.15 -7.29 15.89
C THR A 238 -32.81 -5.86 16.30
N THR A 239 -32.08 -5.68 17.41
CA THR A 239 -31.52 -4.38 17.80
C THR A 239 -30.43 -3.89 16.85
N ILE A 240 -29.83 -4.78 16.05
CA ILE A 240 -28.92 -4.43 14.96
C ILE A 240 -29.78 -4.20 13.71
N PRO A 241 -29.97 -2.96 13.22
CA PRO A 241 -30.91 -2.68 12.13
C PRO A 241 -30.64 -3.49 10.86
N ARG A 242 -29.36 -3.84 10.63
CA ARG A 242 -28.87 -4.56 9.46
C ARG A 242 -28.63 -6.05 9.70
N TYR A 243 -29.21 -6.66 10.75
CA TYR A 243 -28.94 -8.06 11.11
C TYR A 243 -29.16 -9.07 9.96
N ARG A 244 -30.11 -8.79 9.06
CA ARG A 244 -30.42 -9.65 7.91
C ARG A 244 -29.29 -9.73 6.87
N ARG A 245 -28.29 -8.86 6.95
CA ARG A 245 -27.11 -8.92 6.07
C ARG A 245 -26.11 -10.00 6.51
N PHE A 246 -26.15 -10.42 7.77
CA PHE A 246 -25.28 -11.49 8.25
C PHE A 246 -25.58 -12.80 7.54
N ASN A 247 -24.54 -13.53 7.18
CA ASN A 247 -24.62 -14.84 6.57
C ASN A 247 -23.49 -15.74 7.06
N ALA A 248 -23.65 -17.05 6.87
CA ALA A 248 -22.69 -18.04 7.37
C ALA A 248 -21.35 -18.08 6.59
N LYS A 249 -21.23 -17.36 5.47
CA LYS A 249 -20.05 -17.39 4.60
C LYS A 249 -19.06 -16.26 4.88
N GLU A 250 -19.50 -15.20 5.55
CA GLU A 250 -18.66 -14.07 5.92
C GLU A 250 -17.87 -14.36 7.20
N TYR A 251 -16.58 -14.03 7.18
CA TYR A 251 -15.70 -14.17 8.34
C TYR A 251 -14.54 -13.18 8.26
N GLY A 252 -13.85 -13.02 9.39
CA GLY A 252 -12.69 -12.15 9.52
C GLY A 252 -12.99 -10.71 9.13
N CYS A 253 -12.04 -10.05 8.47
CA CYS A 253 -12.17 -8.65 8.08
C CYS A 253 -13.25 -8.36 7.03
N GLN A 254 -13.95 -9.34 6.45
CA GLN A 254 -15.20 -9.07 5.71
C GLN A 254 -16.28 -8.48 6.63
N LEU A 255 -16.18 -8.74 7.93
CA LEU A 255 -17.02 -8.20 8.98
C LEU A 255 -16.47 -6.87 9.51
N TRP A 256 -15.70 -6.12 8.71
CA TRP A 256 -15.11 -4.83 9.07
C TRP A 256 -16.11 -3.81 9.62
N TRP A 257 -17.38 -3.97 9.28
CA TRP A 257 -18.51 -3.12 9.68
C TRP A 257 -19.17 -3.54 11.00
N ILE A 258 -18.75 -4.65 11.62
CA ILE A 258 -19.05 -4.94 13.03
C ILE A 258 -18.20 -3.97 13.86
N GLU A 259 -18.76 -2.78 14.06
CA GLU A 259 -18.10 -1.64 14.66
C GLU A 259 -18.98 -0.99 15.73
N TYR A 260 -18.35 -0.45 16.78
CA TYR A 260 -19.02 0.28 17.85
C TYR A 260 -18.04 1.24 18.56
N GLY A 261 -18.57 2.25 19.25
CA GLY A 261 -17.82 3.08 20.18
C GLY A 261 -17.39 4.45 19.66
N GLY A 262 -17.83 4.87 18.47
CA GLY A 262 -17.55 6.23 17.94
C GLY A 262 -18.25 7.36 18.73
N ARG A 263 -19.13 7.02 19.67
CA ARG A 263 -19.74 7.97 20.64
C ARG A 263 -19.01 8.02 21.99
N LEU A 264 -18.01 7.17 22.18
CA LEU A 264 -17.26 7.02 23.43
C LEU A 264 -15.83 7.51 23.23
N ASP A 265 -15.07 7.64 24.33
CA ASP A 265 -13.65 7.94 24.21
C ASP A 265 -12.93 6.70 23.67
N THR A 266 -12.47 6.76 22.42
CA THR A 266 -11.87 5.60 21.76
C THR A 266 -10.53 5.18 22.37
N VAL A 267 -9.95 5.95 23.28
CA VAL A 267 -8.75 5.59 24.03
C VAL A 267 -9.13 5.04 25.41
N HIS A 268 -9.89 5.80 26.20
CA HIS A 268 -10.16 5.47 27.60
C HIS A 268 -11.27 4.42 27.79
N ASP A 269 -12.26 4.39 26.90
CA ASP A 269 -13.39 3.45 26.98
C ASP A 269 -13.18 2.18 26.14
N THR A 270 -11.96 1.93 25.66
CA THR A 270 -11.66 0.81 24.74
C THR A 270 -12.10 -0.56 25.27
N GLU A 271 -11.97 -0.80 26.58
CA GLU A 271 -12.41 -2.05 27.22
C GLU A 271 -13.94 -2.16 27.30
N GLN A 272 -14.64 -1.05 27.52
CA GLN A 272 -16.10 -1.01 27.47
C GLN A 272 -16.60 -1.25 26.05
N ILE A 273 -15.98 -0.61 25.06
CA ILE A 273 -16.27 -0.80 23.62
C ILE A 273 -16.07 -2.27 23.25
N LYS A 274 -14.97 -2.90 23.69
CA LYS A 274 -14.69 -4.32 23.47
C LYS A 274 -15.79 -5.22 24.02
N TRP A 275 -16.21 -5.00 25.27
CA TRP A 275 -17.26 -5.81 25.88
C TRP A 275 -18.55 -5.76 25.07
N GLU A 276 -18.94 -4.57 24.60
CA GLU A 276 -20.13 -4.41 23.76
C GLU A 276 -19.98 -5.14 22.42
N LEU A 277 -18.82 -5.00 21.76
CA LEU A 277 -18.52 -5.71 20.53
C LEU A 277 -18.54 -7.24 20.70
N TRP A 278 -18.09 -7.76 21.84
CA TRP A 278 -18.24 -9.19 22.14
C TRP A 278 -19.70 -9.59 22.25
N LYS A 279 -20.56 -8.83 22.95
CA LYS A 279 -22.00 -9.15 23.00
C LYS A 279 -22.58 -9.27 21.59
N VAL A 280 -22.24 -8.29 20.72
CA VAL A 280 -22.63 -8.28 19.31
C VAL A 280 -22.12 -9.50 18.57
N VAL A 281 -20.80 -9.78 18.59
CA VAL A 281 -20.20 -10.91 17.86
C VAL A 281 -20.82 -12.25 18.29
N TYR A 282 -20.93 -12.50 19.59
CA TYR A 282 -21.50 -13.76 20.07
C TYR A 282 -23.01 -13.84 19.81
N GLY A 283 -23.73 -12.73 19.80
CA GLY A 283 -25.14 -12.67 19.39
C GLY A 283 -25.33 -12.94 17.90
N VAL A 284 -24.49 -12.36 17.04
CA VAL A 284 -24.47 -12.61 15.59
C VAL A 284 -24.19 -14.09 15.32
N TRP A 285 -23.17 -14.67 15.93
CA TRP A 285 -22.88 -16.09 15.76
C TRP A 285 -24.01 -16.98 16.31
N ASN A 286 -24.62 -16.62 17.44
CA ASN A 286 -25.79 -17.32 17.95
C ASN A 286 -26.95 -17.30 16.96
N HIS A 287 -27.24 -16.14 16.35
CA HIS A 287 -28.26 -16.02 15.32
C HIS A 287 -27.95 -16.91 14.11
N ILE A 288 -26.72 -16.86 13.60
CA ILE A 288 -26.29 -17.71 12.48
C ILE A 288 -26.44 -19.20 12.83
N LYS A 289 -25.96 -19.60 14.01
CA LYS A 289 -25.82 -21.00 14.39
C LYS A 289 -27.10 -21.67 14.88
N ASN A 290 -27.97 -20.93 15.57
CA ASN A 290 -29.09 -21.49 16.33
C ASN A 290 -30.47 -21.02 15.86
N SER A 291 -30.59 -20.05 14.95
CA SER A 291 -31.91 -19.56 14.48
C SER A 291 -32.68 -20.54 13.59
N GLY A 292 -31.98 -21.55 13.03
CA GLY A 292 -32.52 -22.43 11.99
C GLY A 292 -32.59 -21.80 10.59
N GLN A 293 -32.13 -20.56 10.41
CA GLN A 293 -32.16 -19.85 9.12
C GLN A 293 -30.96 -20.13 8.21
N PHE A 294 -29.89 -20.72 8.75
CA PHE A 294 -28.64 -21.01 8.05
C PHE A 294 -28.30 -22.49 8.18
N PRO A 295 -28.93 -23.39 7.41
CA PRO A 295 -28.67 -24.83 7.47
C PRO A 295 -27.19 -25.18 7.25
N GLU A 296 -26.49 -24.42 6.41
CA GLU A 296 -25.06 -24.58 6.15
C GLU A 296 -24.19 -24.35 7.40
N ALA A 297 -24.70 -23.65 8.41
CA ALA A 297 -23.99 -23.43 9.66
C ALA A 297 -24.01 -24.67 10.58
N GLU A 298 -24.76 -25.74 10.26
CA GLU A 298 -24.89 -26.94 11.12
C GLU A 298 -23.53 -27.55 11.48
N THR A 299 -22.60 -27.63 10.54
CA THR A 299 -21.27 -28.22 10.74
C THR A 299 -20.19 -27.23 11.11
N MET A 300 -20.51 -25.93 11.08
CA MET A 300 -19.59 -24.85 11.38
C MET A 300 -19.39 -24.65 12.88
N THR A 301 -18.16 -24.33 13.29
CA THR A 301 -17.79 -23.89 14.63
C THR A 301 -17.22 -22.47 14.59
N LEU A 302 -17.35 -21.75 15.71
CA LEU A 302 -16.58 -20.53 15.96
C LEU A 302 -15.13 -20.94 16.23
N GLU A 303 -14.20 -20.50 15.38
CA GLU A 303 -12.77 -20.85 15.49
C GLU A 303 -12.00 -19.79 16.27
N TRP A 304 -12.32 -18.51 16.06
CA TRP A 304 -11.63 -17.41 16.71
C TRP A 304 -12.54 -16.18 16.80
N VAL A 305 -12.36 -15.39 17.86
CA VAL A 305 -12.95 -14.06 18.03
C VAL A 305 -11.82 -13.13 18.45
N GLY A 306 -11.78 -11.92 17.91
CA GLY A 306 -10.80 -10.91 18.31
C GLY A 306 -10.82 -10.68 19.82
N THR A 307 -9.64 -10.70 20.43
CA THR A 307 -9.49 -10.41 21.88
C THR A 307 -9.16 -8.96 22.16
N ILE A 308 -8.76 -8.22 21.12
CA ILE A 308 -8.51 -6.80 21.13
C ILE A 308 -9.26 -6.21 19.93
N PRO A 309 -10.03 -5.15 20.12
CA PRO A 309 -10.75 -4.53 19.01
C PRO A 309 -9.79 -3.75 18.09
N GLY A 310 -10.03 -3.81 16.79
CA GLY A 310 -9.29 -3.03 15.80
C GLY A 310 -9.71 -1.57 15.88
N LYS A 311 -8.87 -0.73 16.49
CA LYS A 311 -9.16 0.71 16.63
C LYS A 311 -8.94 1.42 15.30
N ARG A 312 -9.92 2.21 14.85
CA ARG A 312 -9.81 3.04 13.62
C ARG A 312 -9.21 4.40 13.94
N GLU A 313 -9.79 5.13 14.89
CA GLU A 313 -9.40 6.49 15.24
C GLU A 313 -8.98 6.63 16.71
N SER A 314 -8.09 7.59 16.96
CA SER A 314 -7.60 7.99 18.28
C SER A 314 -7.20 9.49 18.22
N ARG A 315 -5.94 9.81 18.52
CA ARG A 315 -5.37 11.16 18.47
C ARG A 315 -4.70 11.39 17.11
N ARG A 316 -4.94 12.56 16.52
CA ARG A 316 -4.20 13.07 15.35
C ARG A 316 -3.34 14.23 15.80
N PHE A 317 -2.03 14.13 15.68
CA PHE A 317 -1.10 15.15 16.18
C PHE A 317 -0.85 16.25 15.16
N GLU A 318 -0.59 17.46 15.63
CA GLU A 318 -0.33 18.60 14.75
C GLU A 318 1.15 18.66 14.33
N GLY A 319 1.37 18.64 13.02
CA GLY A 319 2.62 19.04 12.38
C GLY A 319 2.56 20.47 11.84
N ASP A 320 3.59 20.88 11.11
CA ASP A 320 3.64 22.21 10.46
C ASP A 320 2.68 22.30 9.27
N TYR A 321 2.19 21.15 8.80
CA TYR A 321 1.11 21.04 7.83
C TYR A 321 0.10 20.01 8.31
N MET A 322 -1.16 20.16 7.91
CA MET A 322 -2.23 19.20 8.19
C MET A 322 -2.87 18.83 6.86
N LEU A 323 -2.86 17.54 6.54
CA LEU A 323 -3.50 17.04 5.32
C LEU A 323 -5.02 17.27 5.40
N THR A 324 -5.61 17.78 4.31
CA THR A 324 -7.03 18.13 4.21
C THR A 324 -7.78 17.34 3.14
N GLN A 325 -9.10 17.38 3.15
CA GLN A 325 -9.97 16.79 2.12
C GLN A 325 -9.55 17.23 0.72
N GLN A 326 -9.23 18.50 0.54
CA GLN A 326 -8.91 19.06 -0.76
C GLN A 326 -7.55 18.54 -1.25
N ASP A 327 -6.59 18.26 -0.38
CA ASP A 327 -5.35 17.60 -0.77
C ASP A 327 -5.62 16.22 -1.39
N VAL A 328 -6.55 15.46 -0.79
CA VAL A 328 -6.94 14.12 -1.25
C VAL A 328 -7.73 14.21 -2.57
N VAL A 329 -8.82 14.98 -2.58
CA VAL A 329 -9.75 15.06 -3.72
C VAL A 329 -9.09 15.73 -4.93
N GLU A 330 -8.44 16.88 -4.73
CA GLU A 330 -7.79 17.63 -5.82
C GLU A 330 -6.44 17.02 -6.20
N GLN A 331 -5.94 16.01 -5.46
CA GLN A 331 -4.62 15.41 -5.63
C GLN A 331 -3.52 16.47 -5.66
N ARG A 332 -3.47 17.32 -4.62
CA ARG A 332 -2.53 18.44 -4.58
C ARG A 332 -1.08 17.95 -4.54
N GLU A 333 -0.25 18.55 -5.37
CA GLU A 333 1.19 18.30 -5.37
C GLU A 333 1.83 19.08 -4.22
N HIS A 334 2.76 18.43 -3.52
CA HIS A 334 3.52 19.02 -2.42
C HIS A 334 5.01 18.90 -2.75
N ALA A 335 5.76 20.00 -2.64
CA ALA A 335 7.21 20.01 -2.88
C ALA A 335 7.95 19.14 -1.86
N ASP A 336 7.45 19.08 -0.63
CA ASP A 336 7.94 18.25 0.46
C ASP A 336 7.26 16.87 0.53
N ALA A 337 6.73 16.36 -0.58
CA ALA A 337 6.16 15.02 -0.61
C ALA A 337 7.19 13.95 -0.26
N VAL A 338 6.83 13.05 0.66
CA VAL A 338 7.68 11.93 1.11
C VAL A 338 6.92 10.61 1.20
N ALA A 339 5.63 10.61 0.92
CA ALA A 339 4.77 9.44 0.83
C ALA A 339 3.53 9.80 -0.01
N PHE A 340 2.67 8.84 -0.27
CA PHE A 340 1.42 9.05 -0.99
C PHE A 340 0.32 8.10 -0.49
N GLY A 341 -0.93 8.44 -0.77
CA GLY A 341 -2.09 7.58 -0.53
C GLY A 341 -3.02 7.50 -1.74
N GLY A 342 -4.02 6.63 -1.65
CA GLY A 342 -4.99 6.43 -2.72
C GLY A 342 -6.26 5.68 -2.31
N TRP A 343 -6.47 5.49 -1.01
CA TRP A 343 -7.72 4.93 -0.49
C TRP A 343 -8.86 5.94 -0.63
N SER A 344 -10.11 5.48 -0.58
CA SER A 344 -11.25 6.41 -0.46
C SER A 344 -11.18 7.19 0.86
N ILE A 345 -11.85 8.33 0.91
CA ILE A 345 -12.24 8.92 2.19
C ILE A 345 -13.38 8.05 2.74
N ASP A 346 -13.10 7.20 3.72
CA ASP A 346 -14.04 6.22 4.29
C ASP A 346 -14.45 6.56 5.73
N LEU A 347 -15.54 7.34 5.86
CA LEU A 347 -16.05 7.74 7.18
C LEU A 347 -17.14 6.75 7.65
N HIS A 348 -17.22 6.52 8.96
CA HIS A 348 -18.13 5.54 9.57
C HIS A 348 -19.08 6.24 10.54
N PRO A 349 -20.36 5.84 10.61
CA PRO A 349 -21.28 6.42 11.58
C PRO A 349 -20.83 6.04 13.00
N ALA A 350 -20.80 7.00 13.91
CA ALA A 350 -20.30 6.81 15.27
C ALA A 350 -21.06 5.74 16.08
N ASP A 351 -22.34 5.51 15.74
CA ASP A 351 -23.20 4.49 16.37
C ASP A 351 -22.93 3.07 15.84
N GLY A 352 -22.10 2.93 14.80
CA GLY A 352 -21.62 1.65 14.29
C GLY A 352 -22.74 0.69 13.84
N VAL A 353 -22.72 -0.54 14.37
CA VAL A 353 -23.72 -1.58 14.06
C VAL A 353 -25.14 -1.21 14.45
N PHE A 354 -25.32 -0.30 15.41
CA PHE A 354 -26.64 0.16 15.85
C PHE A 354 -27.19 1.32 15.02
N SER A 355 -26.40 1.84 14.07
CA SER A 355 -26.85 2.86 13.14
C SER A 355 -27.77 2.30 12.05
N GLU A 356 -28.82 3.05 11.71
CA GLU A 356 -29.64 2.82 10.52
C GLU A 356 -28.92 3.24 9.22
N LYS A 357 -27.85 4.06 9.33
CA LYS A 357 -27.05 4.51 8.20
C LYS A 357 -26.22 3.36 7.60
N PRO A 358 -25.77 3.48 6.34
CA PRO A 358 -24.76 2.57 5.79
C PRO A 358 -23.55 2.46 6.71
N GLY A 359 -22.91 1.28 6.76
CA GLY A 359 -21.78 1.03 7.65
C GLY A 359 -20.53 1.84 7.33
N CYS A 360 -20.50 2.50 6.18
CA CYS A 360 -19.45 3.40 5.75
C CYS A 360 -19.99 4.35 4.67
N ASN A 361 -19.43 5.55 4.60
CA ASN A 361 -19.64 6.54 3.54
C ASN A 361 -18.30 6.79 2.85
N GLN A 362 -18.16 6.30 1.61
CA GLN A 362 -16.89 6.20 0.90
C GLN A 362 -16.89 7.02 -0.39
N TRP A 363 -15.88 7.88 -0.55
CA TRP A 363 -15.66 8.66 -1.79
C TRP A 363 -14.22 8.59 -2.25
N HIS A 364 -14.02 8.37 -3.54
CA HIS A 364 -12.69 8.21 -4.13
C HIS A 364 -12.19 9.50 -4.78
N SER A 365 -10.88 9.69 -4.80
CA SER A 365 -10.20 10.65 -5.68
C SER A 365 -9.93 10.01 -7.05
N LYS A 366 -9.77 10.84 -8.10
CA LYS A 366 -9.44 10.38 -9.47
C LYS A 366 -8.03 9.77 -9.61
N GLY A 367 -7.21 9.85 -8.57
CA GLY A 367 -5.81 9.42 -8.56
C GLY A 367 -5.25 9.40 -7.15
N THR A 368 -3.97 9.06 -7.04
CA THR A 368 -3.21 9.13 -5.77
C THR A 368 -2.93 10.58 -5.36
N TYR A 369 -2.74 10.83 -4.07
CA TYR A 369 -2.40 12.14 -3.51
C TYR A 369 -1.11 12.09 -2.70
N HIS A 370 -0.39 13.22 -2.61
CA HIS A 370 0.87 13.30 -1.86
C HIS A 370 0.61 13.47 -0.36
N ILE A 371 1.50 12.93 0.46
CA ILE A 371 1.58 13.20 1.90
C ILE A 371 2.88 14.00 2.13
N PRO A 372 2.80 15.28 2.51
CA PRO A 372 3.96 16.12 2.75
C PRO A 372 4.69 15.76 4.04
N TYR A 373 6.00 15.96 4.06
CA TYR A 373 6.88 15.65 5.19
C TYR A 373 6.49 16.41 6.47
N ARG A 374 5.99 17.64 6.32
CA ARG A 374 5.48 18.45 7.44
C ARG A 374 4.32 17.82 8.22
N CYS A 375 3.71 16.74 7.71
CA CYS A 375 2.72 15.96 8.45
C CYS A 375 3.33 14.91 9.41
N LEU A 376 4.62 14.60 9.28
CA LEU A 376 5.27 13.44 9.92
C LEU A 376 6.04 13.78 11.20
N TYR A 377 5.99 15.03 11.69
CA TYR A 377 6.65 15.41 12.93
C TYR A 377 5.80 16.39 13.74
N SER A 378 6.06 16.46 15.04
CA SER A 378 5.34 17.37 15.93
C SER A 378 5.73 18.83 15.70
N ARG A 379 4.73 19.72 15.63
CA ARG A 379 4.95 21.17 15.58
C ARG A 379 5.58 21.74 16.85
N ASN A 380 5.46 21.08 18.02
CA ASN A 380 5.91 21.67 19.28
C ASN A 380 6.90 20.81 20.09
N ILE A 381 7.14 19.56 19.69
CA ILE A 381 8.16 18.68 20.29
C ILE A 381 9.30 18.46 19.30
N SER A 382 10.46 19.00 19.64
CA SER A 382 11.58 19.21 18.71
C SER A 382 12.16 17.94 18.08
N ASN A 383 12.13 16.81 18.77
CA ASN A 383 12.76 15.55 18.35
C ASN A 383 11.78 14.38 18.19
N LEU A 384 10.51 14.69 17.90
CA LEU A 384 9.43 13.71 17.80
C LEU A 384 8.88 13.60 16.37
N PHE A 385 9.08 12.44 15.77
CA PHE A 385 8.35 11.98 14.59
C PHE A 385 7.00 11.36 14.97
N LEU A 386 6.05 11.48 14.06
CA LEU A 386 4.71 10.92 14.10
C LEU A 386 4.56 9.97 12.92
N ALA A 387 4.17 8.72 13.17
CA ALA A 387 4.07 7.71 12.12
C ALA A 387 2.79 6.88 12.22
N GLY A 388 2.26 6.50 11.05
CA GLY A 388 1.03 5.73 10.94
C GLY A 388 -0.21 6.60 11.03
N ARG A 389 -1.26 6.10 11.71
CA ARG A 389 -2.56 6.79 11.75
C ARG A 389 -2.57 8.09 12.57
N ILE A 390 -1.52 8.37 13.34
CA ILE A 390 -1.48 9.53 14.25
C ILE A 390 -0.85 10.79 13.62
N ILE A 391 -0.47 10.73 12.35
CA ILE A 391 0.10 11.88 11.62
C ILE A 391 -0.87 13.07 11.54
N SER A 392 -0.34 14.22 11.14
CA SER A 392 -1.12 15.45 10.97
C SER A 392 -2.06 15.40 9.77
N ALA A 393 -3.34 15.20 10.07
CA ALA A 393 -4.44 15.19 9.12
C ALA A 393 -5.74 15.66 9.80
N THR A 394 -6.63 16.30 9.04
CA THR A 394 -8.02 16.52 9.46
C THR A 394 -8.76 15.18 9.55
N HIS A 395 -9.92 15.14 10.21
CA HIS A 395 -10.75 13.93 10.28
C HIS A 395 -11.13 13.41 8.90
N VAL A 396 -11.44 14.31 7.98
CA VAL A 396 -11.82 13.93 6.62
C VAL A 396 -10.65 13.32 5.86
N ALA A 397 -9.48 13.98 5.84
CA ALA A 397 -8.30 13.45 5.17
C ALA A 397 -7.79 12.15 5.82
N PHE A 398 -7.92 12.06 7.15
CA PHE A 398 -7.60 10.88 7.94
C PHE A 398 -8.36 9.63 7.50
N GLY A 399 -9.61 9.77 7.03
CA GLY A 399 -10.36 8.68 6.41
C GLY A 399 -9.51 7.95 5.35
N SER A 400 -8.80 8.68 4.50
CA SER A 400 -7.95 8.06 3.46
C SER A 400 -6.54 7.71 3.95
N SER A 401 -5.88 8.59 4.73
CA SER A 401 -4.45 8.41 5.06
C SER A 401 -4.15 7.34 6.12
N ARG A 402 -5.15 6.92 6.92
CA ARG A 402 -4.98 5.98 8.03
C ARG A 402 -4.78 4.51 7.64
N VAL A 403 -4.93 4.16 6.37
CA VAL A 403 -4.90 2.76 5.92
C VAL A 403 -3.48 2.19 6.04
N MET A 404 -3.37 0.91 6.39
CA MET A 404 -2.14 0.35 6.95
C MET A 404 -0.93 0.36 6.01
N GLY A 405 -1.12 0.13 4.71
CA GLY A 405 -0.07 0.21 3.69
C GLY A 405 0.44 1.63 3.52
N THR A 406 -0.46 2.62 3.43
CA THR A 406 -0.13 4.04 3.43
C THR A 406 0.58 4.46 4.72
N SER A 407 0.09 4.01 5.87
CA SER A 407 0.71 4.23 7.19
C SER A 407 2.11 3.60 7.30
N ALA A 408 2.33 2.43 6.72
CA ALA A 408 3.64 1.78 6.64
C ALA A 408 4.61 2.57 5.77
N HIS A 409 4.11 3.09 4.63
CA HIS A 409 4.84 3.94 3.72
C HIS A 409 5.25 5.28 4.34
N VAL A 410 4.37 5.88 5.14
CA VAL A 410 4.68 7.03 6.00
C VAL A 410 5.72 6.65 7.08
N GLY A 411 5.60 5.47 7.68
CA GLY A 411 6.54 4.96 8.67
C GLY A 411 7.98 4.84 8.14
N GLN A 412 8.17 4.28 6.94
CA GLN A 412 9.50 4.24 6.31
C GLN A 412 10.03 5.65 5.99
N ALA A 413 9.18 6.61 5.61
CA ALA A 413 9.60 8.00 5.43
C ALA A 413 10.13 8.62 6.73
N ALA A 414 9.39 8.46 7.83
CA ALA A 414 9.83 8.89 9.16
C ALA A 414 11.12 8.18 9.61
N GLY A 415 11.25 6.88 9.31
CA GLY A 415 12.46 6.10 9.62
C GLY A 415 13.71 6.59 8.90
N MET A 416 13.61 6.88 7.60
CA MET A 416 14.73 7.45 6.83
C MET A 416 15.08 8.86 7.33
N ALA A 417 14.08 9.70 7.57
CA ALA A 417 14.29 11.04 8.11
C ALA A 417 14.99 10.99 9.48
N ALA A 418 14.55 10.11 10.37
CA ALA A 418 15.20 9.88 11.66
C ALA A 418 16.65 9.41 11.52
N ALA A 419 16.96 8.56 10.54
CA ALA A 419 18.33 8.14 10.27
C ALA A 419 19.22 9.29 9.80
N ILE A 420 18.69 10.18 8.95
CA ILE A 420 19.40 11.39 8.52
C ILE A 420 19.62 12.33 9.72
N CYS A 421 18.57 12.59 10.51
CA CYS A 421 18.64 13.38 11.73
C CYS A 421 19.72 12.85 12.70
N ALA A 422 19.71 11.56 12.99
CA ALA A 422 20.66 10.92 13.89
C ALA A 422 22.11 11.00 13.37
N ARG A 423 22.31 10.83 12.07
CA ARG A 423 23.64 10.89 11.43
C ARG A 423 24.20 12.31 11.37
N GLU A 424 23.36 13.29 11.07
CA GLU A 424 23.77 14.67 10.77
C GLU A 424 23.57 15.63 11.95
N GLY A 425 23.01 15.16 13.06
CA GLY A 425 22.73 15.98 14.24
C GLY A 425 21.60 17.00 14.00
N LEU A 426 20.67 16.67 13.10
CA LEU A 426 19.53 17.50 12.74
C LEU A 426 18.28 17.12 13.55
N LEU A 427 17.32 18.03 13.63
CA LEU A 427 15.98 17.78 14.17
C LEU A 427 15.00 17.50 13.03
N PRO A 428 13.87 16.81 13.29
CA PRO A 428 12.83 16.51 12.31
C PRO A 428 12.46 17.68 11.40
N ARG A 429 12.26 18.87 11.95
CA ARG A 429 11.85 20.05 11.16
C ARG A 429 12.94 20.55 10.21
N ASP A 430 14.22 20.33 10.50
CA ASP A 430 15.33 20.80 9.67
C ASP A 430 15.35 20.13 8.27
N LEU A 431 14.65 19.00 8.12
CA LEU A 431 14.51 18.27 6.84
C LEU A 431 13.33 18.76 5.99
N ALA A 432 12.60 19.79 6.40
CA ALA A 432 11.33 20.18 5.76
C ALA A 432 11.48 20.95 4.44
N ASP A 433 12.65 21.49 4.14
CA ASP A 433 12.92 22.20 2.89
C ASP A 433 14.39 22.07 2.46
N GLY A 434 14.75 22.80 1.40
CA GLY A 434 16.14 22.96 1.00
C GLY A 434 16.85 21.69 0.54
N GLN A 435 18.13 21.61 0.87
CA GLN A 435 19.02 20.52 0.46
C GLN A 435 18.76 19.26 1.29
N GLU A 436 18.34 19.44 2.53
CA GLU A 436 18.02 18.42 3.51
C GLU A 436 16.80 17.62 3.06
N LEU A 437 15.72 18.30 2.62
CA LEU A 437 14.55 17.66 2.00
C LEU A 437 14.93 16.88 0.73
N ALA A 438 15.72 17.49 -0.16
CA ALA A 438 16.17 16.83 -1.38
C ALA A 438 17.02 15.58 -1.09
N SER A 439 17.81 15.62 -0.01
CA SER A 439 18.58 14.48 0.48
C SER A 439 17.65 13.37 0.99
N LEU A 440 16.64 13.71 1.78
CA LEU A 440 15.62 12.76 2.26
C LEU A 440 14.90 12.08 1.09
N GLN A 441 14.35 12.85 0.14
CA GLN A 441 13.65 12.31 -1.02
C GLN A 441 14.57 11.39 -1.85
N ARG A 442 15.84 11.77 -2.05
CA ARG A 442 16.83 10.92 -2.75
C ARG A 442 17.09 9.61 -2.01
N GLU A 443 17.32 9.64 -0.70
CA GLU A 443 17.57 8.42 0.08
C GLU A 443 16.32 7.51 0.14
N LEU A 444 15.12 8.09 0.18
CA LEU A 444 13.88 7.33 0.06
C LEU A 444 13.81 6.62 -1.30
N LEU A 445 13.90 7.36 -2.40
CA LEU A 445 13.83 6.80 -3.77
C LEU A 445 14.89 5.71 -4.00
N LYS A 446 16.08 5.84 -3.38
CA LYS A 446 17.12 4.80 -3.46
C LYS A 446 16.71 3.46 -2.86
N THR A 447 15.71 3.41 -1.99
CA THR A 447 15.28 2.18 -1.31
C THR A 447 14.10 1.47 -1.95
N GLY A 448 13.55 1.99 -3.07
CA GLY A 448 12.28 1.51 -3.62
C GLY A 448 11.06 2.29 -3.13
N HIS A 449 11.26 3.33 -2.29
CA HIS A 449 10.18 4.19 -1.82
C HIS A 449 9.75 5.13 -2.94
N HIS A 450 8.69 4.76 -3.65
CA HIS A 450 8.13 5.59 -4.71
C HIS A 450 7.45 6.85 -4.17
N ILE A 451 7.80 8.01 -4.70
CA ILE A 451 7.10 9.28 -4.45
C ILE A 451 6.56 9.76 -5.80
N PRO A 452 5.23 9.85 -6.00
CA PRO A 452 4.68 10.23 -7.29
C PRO A 452 5.23 11.56 -7.80
N GLY A 453 5.61 11.60 -9.08
CA GLY A 453 6.17 12.78 -9.72
C GLY A 453 7.65 13.07 -9.44
N LEU A 454 8.33 12.33 -8.56
CA LEU A 454 9.77 12.44 -8.35
C LEU A 454 10.54 11.32 -9.04
N GLN A 455 11.75 11.65 -9.50
CA GLN A 455 12.69 10.73 -10.14
C GLN A 455 13.99 10.70 -9.34
N LEU A 456 14.60 9.52 -9.25
CA LEU A 456 15.90 9.38 -8.59
C LEU A 456 17.01 9.99 -9.44
N HIS A 457 17.70 10.96 -8.88
CA HIS A 457 18.99 11.44 -9.38
C HIS A 457 20.09 11.07 -8.38
N ASP A 458 20.84 10.02 -8.69
CA ASP A 458 21.93 9.52 -7.86
C ASP A 458 23.27 9.64 -8.61
N PRO A 459 24.10 10.65 -8.30
CA PRO A 459 25.38 10.85 -8.98
C PRO A 459 26.40 9.74 -8.68
N SER A 460 26.16 8.90 -7.68
CA SER A 460 27.02 7.76 -7.36
C SER A 460 26.71 6.51 -8.19
N ASN A 461 25.59 6.51 -8.94
CA ASN A 461 25.25 5.43 -9.85
C ASN A 461 26.14 5.48 -11.10
N LEU A 462 26.83 4.38 -11.40
CA LEU A 462 27.74 4.26 -12.54
C LEU A 462 27.00 3.97 -13.86
N VAL A 463 25.76 3.47 -13.81
CA VAL A 463 25.01 2.99 -14.98
C VAL A 463 24.66 4.09 -15.99
N PRO A 464 24.31 5.34 -15.60
CA PRO A 464 24.08 6.43 -16.55
C PRO A 464 25.28 6.75 -17.45
N ASN A 465 26.50 6.37 -17.04
CA ASN A 465 27.72 6.54 -17.83
C ASN A 465 28.06 5.31 -18.71
N ALA A 466 27.22 4.26 -18.67
CA ALA A 466 27.38 3.06 -19.49
C ALA A 466 26.56 3.17 -20.78
N THR A 467 27.09 2.58 -21.85
CA THR A 467 26.27 2.23 -23.03
C THR A 467 25.47 0.96 -22.71
N LEU A 468 24.15 1.05 -22.80
CA LEU A 468 23.24 -0.08 -22.61
C LEU A 468 23.05 -0.82 -23.94
N LEU A 469 23.33 -2.11 -23.95
CA LEU A 469 23.22 -2.99 -25.11
C LEU A 469 22.29 -4.16 -24.76
N PRO A 470 20.97 -4.01 -24.96
CA PRO A 470 20.05 -5.13 -24.84
C PRO A 470 20.22 -6.08 -26.03
N SER A 471 20.04 -7.37 -25.78
CA SER A 471 19.94 -8.42 -26.81
C SER A 471 18.73 -8.24 -27.72
N SER A 472 17.61 -7.79 -27.16
CA SER A 472 16.37 -7.48 -27.84
C SER A 472 15.57 -6.43 -27.07
N GLU A 473 14.67 -5.74 -27.75
CA GLU A 473 13.71 -4.82 -27.14
C GLU A 473 12.31 -5.14 -27.67
N PHE A 474 11.34 -5.20 -26.77
CA PHE A 474 9.96 -5.50 -27.12
C PHE A 474 9.29 -4.31 -27.82
N VAL A 475 8.64 -4.60 -28.95
CA VAL A 475 7.73 -3.66 -29.62
C VAL A 475 6.35 -4.27 -29.60
N LEU A 476 5.40 -3.59 -28.93
CA LEU A 476 4.03 -4.08 -28.85
C LEU A 476 3.30 -3.86 -30.18
N THR A 477 3.39 -4.86 -31.05
CA THR A 477 2.71 -4.90 -32.37
C THR A 477 1.42 -5.71 -32.33
N HIS A 478 1.31 -6.66 -31.40
CA HIS A 478 0.17 -7.55 -31.31
C HIS A 478 -0.04 -8.08 -29.88
N LEU A 479 -1.31 -8.18 -29.49
CA LEU A 479 -1.83 -8.96 -28.38
C LEU A 479 -2.62 -10.12 -29.01
N PRO A 480 -2.05 -11.34 -29.08
CA PRO A 480 -2.60 -12.41 -29.92
C PRO A 480 -4.00 -12.85 -29.45
N PRO A 481 -4.92 -13.22 -30.37
CA PRO A 481 -6.28 -13.65 -30.07
C PRO A 481 -6.36 -15.10 -29.57
N ASN A 482 -5.55 -15.44 -28.56
CA ASN A 482 -5.42 -16.79 -28.00
C ASN A 482 -5.98 -16.93 -26.56
N GLY A 483 -6.58 -15.87 -26.03
CA GLY A 483 -7.24 -15.84 -24.73
C GLY A 483 -8.71 -16.24 -24.78
N PRO A 484 -9.47 -15.99 -23.70
CA PRO A 484 -10.90 -16.27 -23.67
C PRO A 484 -11.69 -15.32 -24.56
N LEU A 485 -12.82 -15.80 -25.10
CA LEU A 485 -13.85 -14.97 -25.71
C LEU A 485 -14.82 -14.52 -24.60
N GLN A 486 -14.97 -13.22 -24.37
CA GLN A 486 -15.80 -12.70 -23.27
C GLN A 486 -16.94 -11.81 -23.78
N PRO A 487 -18.17 -11.95 -23.24
CA PRO A 487 -19.27 -11.04 -23.53
C PRO A 487 -18.96 -9.61 -23.12
N LEU A 488 -19.32 -8.63 -23.97
CA LEU A 488 -19.22 -7.20 -23.69
C LEU A 488 -20.48 -6.70 -22.94
N THR A 489 -20.83 -7.39 -21.85
CA THR A 489 -21.99 -7.05 -21.00
C THR A 489 -21.71 -5.83 -20.12
N ASP A 490 -20.46 -5.71 -19.69
CA ASP A 490 -19.88 -4.48 -19.12
C ASP A 490 -18.98 -3.83 -20.17
N SER A 491 -18.83 -2.50 -20.11
CA SER A 491 -17.88 -1.83 -20.99
C SER A 491 -16.45 -2.19 -20.57
N ALA A 492 -15.56 -2.37 -21.53
CA ALA A 492 -14.18 -2.77 -21.32
C ALA A 492 -13.24 -1.81 -22.03
N ALA A 493 -12.01 -1.63 -21.55
CA ALA A 493 -11.02 -0.80 -22.19
C ALA A 493 -9.64 -1.44 -22.14
N GLN A 494 -8.88 -1.32 -23.22
CA GLN A 494 -7.45 -1.63 -23.20
C GLN A 494 -6.69 -0.35 -22.87
N MET A 495 -5.88 -0.37 -21.82
CA MET A 495 -4.91 0.69 -21.55
C MET A 495 -3.68 0.47 -22.41
N LEU A 496 -3.30 1.49 -23.18
CA LEU A 496 -2.11 1.47 -24.03
C LEU A 496 -1.23 2.68 -23.74
N PRO A 497 0.08 2.49 -23.51
CA PRO A 497 1.03 3.59 -23.43
C PRO A 497 1.30 4.10 -24.84
N LEU A 498 1.17 5.40 -25.08
CA LEU A 498 1.51 5.99 -26.38
C LEU A 498 2.51 7.14 -26.22
N PRO A 499 3.46 7.30 -27.17
CA PRO A 499 4.30 8.48 -27.26
C PRO A 499 3.50 9.68 -27.79
N THR A 500 4.12 10.86 -27.79
CA THR A 500 3.62 12.01 -28.57
C THR A 500 3.53 11.64 -30.05
N GLY A 501 2.45 12.07 -30.71
CA GLY A 501 2.25 11.83 -32.14
C GLY A 501 0.89 11.19 -32.48
N PRO A 502 0.71 10.73 -33.73
CA PRO A 502 -0.55 10.14 -34.17
C PRO A 502 -0.82 8.82 -33.42
N VAL A 503 -2.07 8.64 -33.01
CA VAL A 503 -2.54 7.38 -32.42
C VAL A 503 -2.47 6.28 -33.50
N PRO A 504 -1.81 5.14 -33.21
CA PRO A 504 -1.69 4.08 -34.20
C PRO A 504 -3.05 3.49 -34.54
N GLN A 505 -3.18 3.04 -35.79
CA GLN A 505 -4.34 2.27 -36.23
C GLN A 505 -4.32 0.91 -35.52
N MET A 506 -5.50 0.45 -35.12
CA MET A 506 -5.63 -0.80 -34.37
C MET A 506 -6.68 -1.70 -35.01
N THR A 507 -6.50 -3.01 -34.90
CA THR A 507 -7.49 -4.01 -35.32
C THR A 507 -7.83 -4.90 -34.15
N VAL A 508 -9.11 -5.09 -33.86
CA VAL A 508 -9.62 -5.94 -32.78
C VAL A 508 -10.44 -7.09 -33.32
N PHE A 509 -10.59 -8.15 -32.53
CA PHE A 509 -11.29 -9.36 -32.93
C PHE A 509 -12.62 -9.47 -32.19
N VAL A 510 -13.71 -9.43 -32.95
CA VAL A 510 -15.07 -9.34 -32.44
C VAL A 510 -15.88 -10.53 -32.92
N THR A 511 -16.73 -11.08 -32.05
CA THR A 511 -17.78 -12.05 -32.43
C THR A 511 -19.14 -11.46 -32.08
N SER A 512 -20.11 -11.55 -32.99
CA SER A 512 -21.49 -11.14 -32.71
C SER A 512 -22.51 -12.20 -33.09
N ASP A 513 -23.61 -12.28 -32.33
CA ASP A 513 -24.71 -13.22 -32.59
C ASP A 513 -25.83 -12.62 -33.46
N ALA A 514 -25.78 -11.30 -33.72
CA ALA A 514 -26.70 -10.54 -34.56
C ALA A 514 -25.97 -9.41 -35.31
N ASP A 515 -26.62 -8.85 -36.33
CA ASP A 515 -26.15 -7.60 -36.93
C ASP A 515 -26.41 -6.46 -35.93
N THR A 516 -25.36 -5.71 -35.58
CA THR A 516 -25.42 -4.68 -34.53
C THR A 516 -24.39 -3.57 -34.80
N THR A 517 -24.13 -2.73 -33.80
CA THR A 517 -23.14 -1.65 -33.86
C THR A 517 -22.23 -1.70 -32.65
N LEU A 518 -20.93 -1.55 -32.87
CA LEU A 518 -19.92 -1.39 -31.82
C LEU A 518 -19.55 0.08 -31.70
N THR A 519 -19.77 0.66 -30.53
CA THR A 519 -19.25 1.98 -30.18
C THR A 519 -17.90 1.82 -29.50
N VAL A 520 -16.87 2.48 -30.04
CA VAL A 520 -15.53 2.50 -29.46
C VAL A 520 -15.12 3.94 -29.20
N GLU A 521 -14.64 4.25 -28.00
CA GLU A 521 -14.14 5.56 -27.64
C GLU A 521 -12.65 5.50 -27.35
N LEU A 522 -11.91 6.50 -27.84
CA LEU A 522 -10.55 6.76 -27.40
C LEU A 522 -10.62 7.83 -26.32
N ARG A 523 -10.24 7.50 -25.10
CA ARG A 523 -10.17 8.45 -23.99
C ARG A 523 -8.77 8.56 -23.41
N ARG A 524 -8.55 9.64 -22.67
CA ARG A 524 -7.38 9.87 -21.82
C ARG A 524 -7.83 10.42 -20.47
N SER A 525 -6.88 10.55 -19.56
CA SER A 525 -7.10 11.35 -18.36
C SER A 525 -6.90 12.85 -18.61
N SER A 526 -7.72 13.66 -17.94
CA SER A 526 -7.54 15.11 -17.79
C SER A 526 -6.24 15.49 -17.07
N LYS A 527 -5.73 14.61 -16.19
CA LYS A 527 -4.41 14.75 -15.54
C LYS A 527 -3.52 13.59 -15.97
N VAL A 528 -2.51 13.88 -16.78
CA VAL A 528 -1.57 12.88 -17.38
C VAL A 528 -0.97 11.91 -16.36
N LYS A 529 -0.82 12.31 -15.09
CA LYS A 529 -0.24 11.49 -14.02
C LYS A 529 -1.23 10.53 -13.35
N ASN A 530 -2.53 10.58 -13.65
CA ASN A 530 -3.52 9.63 -13.15
C ASN A 530 -4.14 8.80 -14.28
N HIS A 531 -4.96 7.81 -13.93
CA HIS A 531 -5.51 6.84 -14.89
C HIS A 531 -7.04 6.83 -14.91
N THR A 532 -7.67 7.98 -14.67
CA THR A 532 -9.13 8.15 -14.83
C THR A 532 -9.46 8.61 -16.26
N PRO A 533 -10.17 7.83 -17.09
CA PRO A 533 -10.46 8.18 -18.49
C PRO A 533 -11.65 9.14 -18.65
N ASP A 534 -11.47 10.41 -18.24
CA ASP A 534 -12.53 11.42 -18.21
C ASP A 534 -12.54 12.40 -19.41
N VAL A 535 -11.61 12.26 -20.36
CA VAL A 535 -11.57 13.09 -21.58
C VAL A 535 -11.69 12.22 -22.83
N THR A 536 -12.79 12.34 -23.55
CA THR A 536 -12.99 11.69 -24.86
C THR A 536 -12.28 12.45 -25.97
N LEU A 537 -11.38 11.76 -26.66
CA LEU A 537 -10.63 12.29 -27.80
C LEU A 537 -11.39 12.04 -29.12
N GLN A 538 -11.96 10.84 -29.28
CA GLN A 538 -12.74 10.48 -30.45
C GLN A 538 -13.69 9.32 -30.14
N THR A 539 -14.86 9.31 -30.78
CA THR A 539 -15.83 8.20 -30.74
C THR A 539 -16.02 7.63 -32.14
N LEU A 540 -15.94 6.31 -32.27
CA LEU A 540 -16.22 5.55 -33.47
C LEU A 540 -17.51 4.75 -33.28
N THR A 541 -18.30 4.64 -34.33
CA THR A 541 -19.53 3.83 -34.38
C THR A 541 -19.44 2.93 -35.59
N LEU A 542 -19.22 1.64 -35.37
CA LEU A 542 -18.82 0.69 -36.39
C LEU A 542 -19.89 -0.39 -36.59
N PRO A 543 -20.38 -0.63 -37.81
CA PRO A 543 -21.33 -1.71 -38.06
C PRO A 543 -20.66 -3.08 -37.86
N ILE A 544 -21.34 -3.97 -37.15
CA ILE A 544 -20.89 -5.34 -36.87
C ILE A 544 -21.88 -6.30 -37.48
N GLN A 545 -21.40 -7.26 -38.28
CA GLN A 545 -22.22 -8.32 -38.83
C GLN A 545 -22.20 -9.52 -37.89
N LYS A 546 -23.28 -10.31 -37.93
CA LYS A 546 -23.33 -11.60 -37.25
C LYS A 546 -22.16 -12.49 -37.68
N GLY A 547 -21.44 -13.04 -36.71
CA GLY A 547 -20.30 -13.92 -36.92
C GLY A 547 -19.01 -13.36 -36.32
N LYS A 548 -17.88 -13.98 -36.69
CA LYS A 548 -16.55 -13.55 -36.29
C LYS A 548 -15.99 -12.59 -37.33
N GLN A 549 -15.44 -11.47 -36.88
CA GLN A 549 -14.83 -10.47 -37.77
C GLN A 549 -13.70 -9.70 -37.10
N GLU A 550 -12.78 -9.22 -37.92
CA GLU A 550 -11.77 -8.23 -37.53
C GLU A 550 -12.33 -6.83 -37.76
N VAL A 551 -12.13 -5.94 -36.79
CA VAL A 551 -12.67 -4.59 -36.81
C VAL A 551 -11.51 -3.61 -36.70
N ARG A 552 -11.29 -2.83 -37.76
CA ARG A 552 -10.31 -1.75 -37.78
C ARG A 552 -10.87 -0.54 -37.03
N LEU A 553 -10.02 0.09 -36.22
CA LEU A 553 -10.30 1.28 -35.42
C LEU A 553 -9.53 2.48 -36.00
N PRO A 554 -10.12 3.23 -36.95
CA PRO A 554 -9.46 4.34 -37.61
C PRO A 554 -9.51 5.63 -36.78
N PHE A 555 -8.80 5.64 -35.66
CA PHE A 555 -8.62 6.87 -34.90
C PHE A 555 -7.78 7.88 -35.69
N ASP A 556 -8.23 9.14 -35.71
CA ASP A 556 -7.59 10.29 -36.35
C ASP A 556 -7.33 11.34 -35.25
N VAL A 557 -6.43 10.96 -34.34
CA VAL A 557 -6.08 11.74 -33.15
C VAL A 557 -4.56 11.86 -33.08
N VAL A 558 -4.07 13.05 -32.75
CA VAL A 558 -2.66 13.32 -32.48
C VAL A 558 -2.52 13.71 -31.01
N LEU A 559 -1.69 12.97 -30.28
CA LEU A 559 -1.38 13.24 -28.88
C LEU A 559 -0.30 14.33 -28.77
N ASP A 560 -0.51 15.25 -27.84
CA ASP A 560 0.36 16.37 -27.51
C ASP A 560 1.50 15.99 -26.54
N GLY A 561 1.38 14.84 -25.88
CA GLY A 561 2.35 14.35 -24.91
C GLY A 561 2.25 12.83 -24.68
N PRO A 562 3.32 12.21 -24.14
CA PRO A 562 3.33 10.81 -23.79
C PRO A 562 2.37 10.54 -22.63
N GLN A 563 1.46 9.58 -22.79
CA GLN A 563 0.46 9.22 -21.78
C GLN A 563 -0.14 7.83 -22.05
N TYR A 564 -0.89 7.32 -21.08
CA TYR A 564 -1.82 6.21 -21.32
C TYR A 564 -3.09 6.72 -22.01
N VAL A 565 -3.52 5.99 -23.04
CA VAL A 565 -4.86 6.10 -23.62
C VAL A 565 -5.69 4.86 -23.29
N PHE A 566 -6.99 5.01 -23.39
CA PHE A 566 -7.98 3.97 -23.13
C PHE A 566 -8.75 3.76 -24.42
N VAL A 567 -8.60 2.56 -25.01
CA VAL A 567 -9.41 2.13 -26.15
C VAL A 567 -10.63 1.41 -25.59
N MET A 568 -11.76 2.09 -25.54
CA MET A 568 -12.93 1.72 -24.75
C MET A 568 -14.03 1.17 -25.63
N PHE A 569 -14.45 -0.07 -25.37
CA PHE A 569 -15.54 -0.77 -26.02
C PHE A 569 -16.79 -0.64 -25.15
N ILE A 570 -17.80 0.08 -25.65
CA ILE A 570 -19.03 0.33 -24.90
C ILE A 570 -19.92 -0.91 -24.94
N LYS A 571 -20.48 -1.28 -23.78
CA LYS A 571 -21.30 -2.49 -23.60
C LYS A 571 -22.34 -2.71 -24.71
N ASN A 572 -22.42 -3.95 -25.19
CA ASN A 572 -23.40 -4.40 -26.18
C ASN A 572 -23.66 -5.90 -25.96
N GLU A 573 -24.92 -6.27 -25.72
CA GLU A 573 -25.32 -7.64 -25.37
C GLU A 573 -25.08 -8.66 -26.48
N HIS A 574 -25.00 -8.22 -27.73
CA HIS A 574 -24.76 -9.06 -28.90
C HIS A 574 -23.27 -9.25 -29.21
N ILE A 575 -22.37 -8.59 -28.49
CA ILE A 575 -20.94 -8.54 -28.82
C ILE A 575 -20.12 -9.33 -27.79
N GLN A 576 -19.15 -10.08 -28.30
CA GLN A 576 -18.07 -10.68 -27.52
C GLN A 576 -16.71 -10.20 -28.06
N LEU A 577 -15.81 -9.86 -27.14
CA LEU A 577 -14.43 -9.50 -27.45
C LEU A 577 -13.51 -10.70 -27.21
N GLN A 578 -12.56 -10.90 -28.13
CA GLN A 578 -11.49 -11.87 -27.96
C GLN A 578 -10.36 -11.27 -27.13
N TYR A 579 -9.87 -12.02 -26.15
CA TYR A 579 -8.76 -11.60 -25.28
C TYR A 579 -7.47 -12.33 -25.63
N SER A 580 -6.37 -11.91 -25.01
CA SER A 580 -5.03 -12.45 -25.14
C SER A 580 -4.53 -13.10 -23.85
N GLN A 581 -3.76 -14.17 -24.00
CA GLN A 581 -2.98 -14.74 -22.90
C GLN A 581 -1.68 -13.96 -22.64
N LEU A 582 -1.23 -13.14 -23.60
CA LEU A 582 0.00 -12.36 -23.44
C LEU A 582 -0.23 -11.23 -22.43
N ARG A 583 0.59 -11.24 -21.37
CA ARG A 583 0.71 -10.16 -20.39
C ARG A 583 2.04 -9.46 -20.58
N VAL A 584 2.03 -8.14 -20.44
CA VAL A 584 3.21 -7.30 -20.58
C VAL A 584 3.18 -6.27 -19.45
N THR A 585 4.33 -6.04 -18.81
CA THR A 585 4.49 -4.97 -17.80
C THR A 585 3.94 -3.64 -18.33
N GLY A 586 3.17 -2.94 -17.50
CA GLY A 586 2.61 -1.64 -17.86
C GLY A 586 1.46 -1.68 -18.89
N VAL A 587 0.90 -2.86 -19.22
CA VAL A 587 -0.22 -3.01 -20.16
C VAL A 587 -1.30 -3.90 -19.55
N LEU A 588 -2.51 -3.36 -19.40
CA LEU A 588 -3.64 -4.06 -18.80
C LEU A 588 -4.99 -3.59 -19.37
N SER A 589 -6.02 -4.41 -19.20
CA SER A 589 -7.40 -4.03 -19.48
C SER A 589 -8.12 -3.59 -18.21
N VAL A 590 -9.07 -2.66 -18.36
CA VAL A 590 -9.91 -2.14 -17.28
C VAL A 590 -11.37 -2.17 -17.70
N PHE A 591 -12.27 -2.21 -16.72
CA PHE A 591 -13.69 -2.47 -16.95
C PHE A 591 -14.54 -1.50 -16.15
N ASN A 592 -15.64 -1.05 -16.76
CA ASN A 592 -16.66 -0.28 -16.08
C ASN A 592 -17.76 -1.23 -15.60
N LYS A 593 -17.61 -1.72 -14.37
CA LYS A 593 -18.51 -2.70 -13.75
C LYS A 593 -19.26 -2.10 -12.58
N THR A 594 -20.37 -2.72 -12.24
CA THR A 594 -20.99 -2.53 -10.92
C THR A 594 -20.31 -3.48 -9.92
N ASN A 595 -19.63 -2.93 -8.92
CA ASN A 595 -19.10 -3.69 -7.79
C ASN A 595 -19.77 -3.24 -6.48
N PRO A 596 -20.82 -3.96 -6.03
CA PRO A 596 -21.53 -3.64 -4.80
C PRO A 596 -20.65 -3.69 -3.55
N ALA A 597 -19.53 -4.41 -3.56
CA ALA A 597 -18.66 -4.59 -2.39
C ALA A 597 -17.81 -3.36 -2.06
N VAL A 598 -17.57 -2.47 -3.03
CA VAL A 598 -16.81 -1.21 -2.87
C VAL A 598 -17.68 0.01 -3.14
N SER A 599 -19.01 -0.16 -3.09
CA SER A 599 -20.00 0.89 -3.33
C SER A 599 -19.86 1.62 -4.68
N ASN A 600 -19.38 0.92 -5.72
CA ASN A 600 -19.30 1.49 -7.06
C ASN A 600 -20.37 0.90 -7.99
N TYR A 601 -21.14 1.77 -8.63
CA TYR A 601 -22.13 1.41 -9.66
C TYR A 601 -21.57 1.74 -11.05
N GLY A 602 -20.28 1.48 -11.26
CA GLY A 602 -19.51 1.93 -12.42
C GLY A 602 -19.18 3.44 -12.44
N LYS A 603 -19.79 4.23 -11.56
CA LYS A 603 -19.59 5.68 -11.43
C LYS A 603 -19.80 6.10 -9.98
N GLN A 604 -19.05 7.10 -9.51
CA GLN A 604 -19.46 7.88 -8.34
C GLN A 604 -20.04 9.21 -8.77
N GLU A 605 -21.10 9.62 -8.11
CA GLU A 605 -21.77 10.90 -8.34
C GLU A 605 -22.35 11.36 -7.00
N PRO A 606 -21.75 12.38 -6.36
CA PRO A 606 -22.27 12.92 -5.11
C PRO A 606 -23.62 13.59 -5.33
N THR A 607 -24.58 13.31 -4.44
CA THR A 607 -25.93 13.91 -4.48
C THR A 607 -25.93 15.36 -4.01
N ASP A 608 -24.97 15.71 -3.15
CA ASP A 608 -24.80 17.02 -2.54
C ASP A 608 -23.39 17.56 -2.81
N ASP A 609 -23.19 18.87 -2.67
CA ASP A 609 -21.85 19.47 -2.75
C ASP A 609 -21.03 19.18 -1.48
N ILE A 610 -20.51 17.95 -1.43
CA ILE A 610 -19.60 17.46 -0.40
C ILE A 610 -18.13 17.64 -0.79
N GLY A 611 -17.84 18.33 -1.89
CA GLY A 611 -16.47 18.62 -2.34
C GLY A 611 -15.71 17.38 -2.84
N VAL A 612 -16.40 16.48 -3.54
CA VAL A 612 -15.81 15.31 -4.22
C VAL A 612 -16.19 15.31 -5.70
N ASP A 613 -15.37 14.72 -6.56
CA ASP A 613 -15.57 14.73 -8.00
C ASP A 613 -16.54 13.63 -8.48
N THR A 614 -17.30 13.92 -9.54
CA THR A 614 -18.01 12.90 -10.32
C THR A 614 -17.06 12.27 -11.34
N PHE A 615 -16.94 10.93 -11.35
CA PHE A 615 -16.20 10.20 -12.38
C PHE A 615 -16.57 8.71 -12.45
N GLU A 616 -16.20 8.07 -13.55
CA GLU A 616 -16.40 6.65 -13.80
C GLU A 616 -15.25 5.80 -13.25
N PHE A 617 -15.58 4.64 -12.71
CA PHE A 617 -14.59 3.65 -12.31
C PHE A 617 -14.29 2.70 -13.46
N TRP A 618 -13.00 2.54 -13.73
CA TRP A 618 -12.42 1.67 -14.74
C TRP A 618 -11.37 0.81 -14.05
N CYS A 619 -11.82 -0.34 -13.55
CA CYS A 619 -11.06 -1.20 -12.66
C CYS A 619 -10.58 -2.46 -13.41
N PRO A 620 -9.35 -2.95 -13.15
CA PRO A 620 -8.88 -4.19 -13.74
C PRO A 620 -9.54 -5.41 -13.11
N GLU A 621 -9.45 -6.54 -13.80
CA GLU A 621 -9.80 -7.85 -13.25
C GLU A 621 -8.61 -8.49 -12.55
N ARG A 622 -8.84 -9.09 -11.38
CA ARG A 622 -7.81 -9.85 -10.67
C ARG A 622 -7.38 -11.07 -11.49
N ARG A 623 -6.11 -11.45 -11.37
CA ARG A 623 -5.65 -12.73 -11.92
C ARG A 623 -6.44 -13.90 -11.32
N PRO A 624 -6.76 -14.94 -12.13
CA PRO A 624 -6.27 -15.16 -13.49
C PRO A 624 -7.07 -14.42 -14.60
N LYS A 625 -8.17 -13.72 -14.26
CA LYS A 625 -9.08 -13.09 -15.24
C LYS A 625 -8.56 -11.84 -15.93
N GLY A 626 -7.58 -11.14 -15.32
CA GLY A 626 -6.91 -9.96 -15.89
C GLY A 626 -6.14 -10.27 -17.17
N HIS A 627 -6.86 -10.38 -18.29
CA HIS A 627 -6.35 -10.59 -19.64
C HIS A 627 -6.39 -9.29 -20.43
N ASN A 628 -5.44 -9.10 -21.35
CA ASN A 628 -5.49 -8.00 -22.31
C ASN A 628 -6.50 -8.28 -23.43
N ILE A 629 -7.10 -7.25 -24.00
CA ILE A 629 -7.97 -7.38 -25.18
C ILE A 629 -7.08 -7.69 -26.39
N ALA A 630 -7.44 -8.70 -27.19
CA ALA A 630 -6.64 -9.08 -28.35
C ALA A 630 -6.73 -7.99 -29.43
N MET A 631 -5.57 -7.59 -29.95
CA MET A 631 -5.48 -6.56 -30.98
C MET A 631 -4.17 -6.58 -31.73
N THR A 632 -4.19 -6.06 -32.95
CA THR A 632 -3.01 -5.69 -33.73
C THR A 632 -2.85 -4.17 -33.71
N ILE A 633 -1.62 -3.67 -33.59
CA ILE A 633 -1.29 -2.25 -33.51
C ILE A 633 -0.32 -1.91 -34.64
N ASP A 634 -0.78 -1.11 -35.61
CA ASP A 634 0.00 -0.73 -36.79
C ASP A 634 1.22 0.11 -36.38
N GLY A 635 2.40 -0.25 -36.89
CA GLY A 635 3.67 0.40 -36.56
C GLY A 635 4.25 0.00 -35.19
N GLY A 636 3.43 -0.55 -34.30
CA GLY A 636 3.82 -1.00 -32.96
C GLY A 636 4.15 0.11 -31.98
N ILE A 637 4.17 -0.23 -30.69
CA ILE A 637 4.54 0.69 -29.60
C ILE A 637 5.93 0.32 -29.09
N ALA A 638 6.92 1.15 -29.38
CA ALA A 638 8.33 0.96 -29.00
C ALA A 638 8.69 1.78 -27.75
N LEU A 639 8.11 1.43 -26.60
CA LEU A 639 8.29 2.12 -25.32
C LEU A 639 8.94 1.25 -24.23
N PHE A 640 9.44 0.07 -24.60
CA PHE A 640 9.98 -0.95 -23.68
C PHE A 640 11.50 -1.11 -23.81
N GLY A 641 12.20 -0.03 -24.14
CA GLY A 641 13.64 -0.04 -24.40
C GLY A 641 14.51 0.07 -23.14
N ALA A 642 15.81 -0.18 -23.31
CA ALA A 642 16.81 -0.16 -22.24
C ALA A 642 16.99 1.23 -21.61
N SER A 643 16.66 2.31 -22.31
CA SER A 643 16.72 3.69 -21.79
C SER A 643 15.81 3.92 -20.57
N ASN A 644 14.78 3.09 -20.37
CA ASN A 644 13.94 3.15 -19.17
C ASN A 644 14.70 2.79 -17.89
N LEU A 645 15.81 2.06 -17.98
CA LEU A 645 16.54 1.53 -16.81
C LEU A 645 17.37 2.58 -16.06
N THR A 646 17.49 3.79 -16.60
CA THR A 646 18.35 4.87 -16.08
C THR A 646 17.62 6.18 -15.83
N ASN A 647 16.29 6.21 -15.98
CA ASN A 647 15.49 7.44 -15.82
C ASN A 647 15.08 7.74 -14.37
N GLY A 648 15.48 6.90 -13.41
CA GLY A 648 15.22 7.09 -11.98
C GLY A 648 13.81 6.70 -11.52
N VAL A 649 13.05 5.95 -12.33
CA VAL A 649 11.74 5.39 -11.98
C VAL A 649 11.85 3.86 -11.91
N GLN A 650 11.15 3.23 -10.97
CA GLN A 650 11.27 1.79 -10.65
C GLN A 650 9.94 1.03 -10.80
N ARG A 651 9.03 1.54 -11.64
CA ARG A 651 7.68 0.99 -11.87
C ARG A 651 6.98 1.68 -13.04
N PRO A 652 5.95 1.06 -13.63
CA PRO A 652 5.05 1.79 -14.53
C PRO A 652 4.39 2.98 -13.81
N THR A 653 4.24 4.09 -14.52
CA THR A 653 3.60 5.33 -14.03
C THR A 653 2.67 5.90 -15.11
N SER A 654 3.06 6.98 -15.79
CA SER A 654 2.41 7.48 -17.02
C SER A 654 2.91 6.76 -18.28
N GLN A 655 3.93 5.92 -18.12
CA GLN A 655 4.56 5.06 -19.13
C GLN A 655 4.95 3.72 -18.50
N PRO A 656 5.24 2.66 -19.30
CA PRO A 656 5.54 1.32 -18.76
C PRO A 656 6.80 1.25 -17.91
N ASN A 657 7.79 2.10 -18.20
CA ASN A 657 9.05 2.19 -17.48
C ASN A 657 9.73 0.83 -17.27
N ALA A 658 9.99 0.13 -18.37
CA ALA A 658 10.66 -1.15 -18.32
C ALA A 658 11.51 -1.34 -19.57
N TRP A 659 12.67 -1.97 -19.41
CA TRP A 659 13.21 -2.76 -20.50
C TRP A 659 12.46 -4.08 -20.51
N VAL A 660 11.86 -4.44 -21.64
CA VAL A 660 11.21 -5.74 -21.84
C VAL A 660 11.87 -6.41 -23.03
N ALA A 661 12.31 -7.66 -22.84
CA ALA A 661 12.89 -8.46 -23.93
C ALA A 661 11.82 -8.84 -24.95
N ASP A 662 12.22 -9.05 -26.20
CA ASP A 662 11.30 -9.55 -27.22
C ASP A 662 10.75 -10.92 -26.81
N VAL A 663 9.48 -11.19 -27.13
CA VAL A 663 8.80 -12.46 -26.77
C VAL A 663 9.47 -13.69 -27.37
N THR A 664 10.25 -13.52 -28.45
CA THR A 664 10.99 -14.59 -29.13
C THR A 664 12.42 -14.77 -28.59
N ASP A 665 12.88 -13.88 -27.71
CA ASP A 665 14.21 -13.95 -27.12
C ASP A 665 14.28 -15.01 -26.00
N SER A 666 14.86 -16.16 -26.35
CA SER A 666 15.03 -17.28 -25.42
C SER A 666 16.16 -17.09 -24.40
N SER A 667 17.03 -16.09 -24.58
CA SER A 667 18.13 -15.80 -23.66
C SER A 667 18.37 -14.29 -23.52
N PRO A 668 17.41 -13.54 -22.94
CA PRO A 668 17.52 -12.11 -22.77
C PRO A 668 18.75 -11.72 -21.94
N THR A 669 19.55 -10.84 -22.54
CA THR A 669 20.71 -10.21 -21.91
C THR A 669 20.68 -8.70 -22.05
N LEU A 670 21.22 -8.02 -21.04
CA LEU A 670 21.53 -6.60 -21.04
C LEU A 670 23.00 -6.42 -20.69
N SER A 671 23.78 -5.84 -21.59
CA SER A 671 25.17 -5.49 -21.33
C SER A 671 25.33 -4.00 -21.04
N LEU A 672 25.91 -3.66 -19.89
CA LEU A 672 26.33 -2.33 -19.51
C LEU A 672 27.80 -2.20 -19.87
N ARG A 673 28.18 -1.34 -20.82
CA ARG A 673 29.58 -1.15 -21.23
C ARG A 673 30.06 0.26 -20.88
N TRP A 674 31.14 0.34 -20.12
CA TRP A 674 31.82 1.61 -19.82
C TRP A 674 33.03 1.80 -20.73
N SER A 675 33.42 3.06 -20.96
CA SER A 675 34.63 3.39 -21.73
C SER A 675 35.92 3.05 -20.97
N GLU A 676 35.85 3.07 -19.64
CA GLU A 676 36.94 2.77 -18.72
C GLU A 676 36.52 1.66 -17.75
N GLN A 677 37.51 0.92 -17.24
CA GLN A 677 37.26 -0.10 -16.24
C GLN A 677 36.66 0.54 -14.98
N GLN A 678 35.53 -0.01 -14.53
CA GLN A 678 34.88 0.40 -13.30
C GLN A 678 35.27 -0.56 -12.18
N ARG A 679 35.30 -0.03 -10.95
CA ARG A 679 35.36 -0.83 -9.73
C ARG A 679 33.95 -0.87 -9.17
N ILE A 680 33.31 -2.04 -9.13
CA ILE A 680 31.90 -2.19 -8.73
C ILE A 680 31.82 -3.01 -7.43
N SER A 681 31.35 -2.40 -6.34
CA SER A 681 31.15 -3.05 -5.05
C SER A 681 29.71 -3.55 -4.85
N ARG A 682 28.74 -2.92 -5.54
CA ARG A 682 27.31 -3.24 -5.38
C ARG A 682 26.55 -3.07 -6.69
N VAL A 683 25.67 -4.02 -6.99
CA VAL A 683 24.68 -3.94 -8.07
C VAL A 683 23.29 -4.02 -7.46
N GLU A 684 22.37 -3.20 -7.95
CA GLU A 684 20.96 -3.25 -7.58
C GLU A 684 20.09 -3.44 -8.82
N LEU A 685 19.16 -4.37 -8.74
CA LEU A 685 18.21 -4.71 -9.81
C LEU A 685 16.78 -4.54 -9.31
N PHE A 686 15.94 -3.91 -10.13
CA PHE A 686 14.52 -3.73 -9.85
C PHE A 686 13.65 -4.52 -10.83
N PHE A 687 12.79 -5.38 -10.30
CA PHE A 687 11.90 -6.27 -11.04
C PHE A 687 10.43 -5.89 -10.83
N ASP A 688 9.59 -6.27 -11.78
CA ASP A 688 8.16 -6.01 -11.71
C ASP A 688 7.42 -7.07 -10.88
N THR A 689 7.07 -6.72 -9.64
CA THR A 689 6.19 -7.54 -8.78
C THR A 689 4.71 -7.22 -8.97
N ASP A 690 4.36 -6.53 -10.05
CA ASP A 690 3.04 -5.99 -10.34
C ASP A 690 2.56 -5.01 -9.27
N PHE A 691 2.97 -3.76 -9.41
CA PHE A 691 2.54 -2.68 -8.51
C PHE A 691 1.05 -2.31 -8.66
N ASP A 692 0.33 -2.86 -9.65
CA ASP A 692 -1.13 -2.66 -9.79
C ASP A 692 -1.90 -3.70 -8.96
N HIS A 693 -1.35 -4.90 -8.83
CA HIS A 693 -1.98 -6.00 -8.11
C HIS A 693 -1.88 -5.83 -6.59
N PRO A 694 -3.01 -5.84 -5.85
CA PRO A 694 -3.03 -5.73 -4.40
C PRO A 694 -2.64 -7.05 -3.75
N LEU A 695 -1.96 -6.96 -2.61
CA LEU A 695 -1.44 -8.11 -1.87
C LEU A 695 -2.05 -8.12 -0.46
N GLU A 696 -3.33 -8.44 -0.37
CA GLU A 696 -3.97 -8.59 0.92
C GLU A 696 -3.30 -9.69 1.76
N THR A 697 -3.13 -9.44 3.06
CA THR A 697 -2.43 -10.37 3.96
C THR A 697 -3.31 -11.54 4.44
N VAL A 698 -4.63 -11.41 4.30
CA VAL A 698 -5.63 -12.41 4.75
C VAL A 698 -6.84 -12.43 3.81
N ILE A 699 -7.56 -13.55 3.79
CA ILE A 699 -8.85 -13.80 3.08
C ILE A 699 -8.77 -13.78 1.55
N MET A 700 -8.21 -12.73 0.95
CA MET A 700 -8.13 -12.58 -0.50
C MET A 700 -6.87 -13.29 -1.01
N LEU A 701 -7.06 -14.47 -1.59
CA LEU A 701 -5.96 -15.32 -2.05
C LEU A 701 -5.53 -14.97 -3.47
N ASN A 702 -4.29 -15.32 -3.78
CA ASN A 702 -3.71 -15.15 -5.11
C ASN A 702 -3.49 -16.53 -5.76
N PRO A 703 -3.71 -16.66 -7.07
CA PRO A 703 -3.56 -17.94 -7.75
C PRO A 703 -2.09 -18.34 -7.95
N GLU A 704 -1.18 -17.36 -7.95
CA GLU A 704 0.27 -17.59 -7.98
C GLU A 704 0.90 -17.37 -6.59
N THR A 705 2.15 -17.76 -6.40
CA THR A 705 2.97 -17.42 -5.23
C THR A 705 4.03 -16.34 -5.53
N ALA A 706 4.13 -15.91 -6.78
CA ALA A 706 5.01 -14.83 -7.22
C ALA A 706 4.41 -14.14 -8.45
N SER A 707 4.83 -12.89 -8.69
CA SER A 707 4.38 -12.12 -9.84
C SER A 707 4.76 -12.82 -11.15
N PRO A 708 3.84 -12.93 -12.13
CA PRO A 708 4.16 -13.45 -13.46
C PRO A 708 5.09 -12.52 -14.27
N PHE A 709 5.33 -11.29 -13.79
CA PHE A 709 6.25 -10.32 -14.38
C PHE A 709 7.63 -10.31 -13.70
N CYS A 710 7.76 -10.94 -12.53
CA CYS A 710 9.00 -10.94 -11.78
C CYS A 710 9.95 -12.00 -12.33
N VAL A 711 11.11 -11.57 -12.84
CA VAL A 711 12.16 -12.51 -13.24
C VAL A 711 12.73 -13.19 -12.00
N GLN A 712 12.61 -14.50 -11.96
CA GLN A 712 13.01 -15.28 -10.79
C GLN A 712 14.48 -15.69 -10.81
N ASP A 713 15.02 -15.98 -11.99
CA ASP A 713 16.38 -16.50 -12.10
C ASP A 713 17.20 -15.59 -13.01
N TYR A 714 18.36 -15.15 -12.53
CA TYR A 714 19.26 -14.29 -13.30
C TYR A 714 20.73 -14.50 -12.93
N VAL A 715 21.61 -14.11 -13.85
CA VAL A 715 23.07 -14.26 -13.70
C VAL A 715 23.76 -12.96 -14.07
N LEU A 716 24.78 -12.58 -13.30
CA LEU A 716 25.67 -11.46 -13.61
C LEU A 716 27.02 -12.01 -14.09
N CYS A 717 27.51 -11.47 -15.20
CA CYS A 717 28.81 -11.80 -15.78
C CYS A 717 29.65 -10.53 -15.98
N ASN A 718 30.98 -10.63 -15.81
CA ASN A 718 31.91 -9.54 -16.12
C ASN A 718 32.30 -9.51 -17.62
N ASP A 719 33.15 -8.56 -18.00
CA ASP A 719 33.72 -8.43 -19.34
C ASP A 719 34.50 -9.65 -19.85
N ARG A 720 34.96 -10.53 -18.96
CA ARG A 720 35.56 -11.84 -19.30
C ARG A 720 34.55 -12.97 -19.44
N GLN A 721 33.25 -12.68 -19.37
CA GLN A 721 32.15 -13.66 -19.35
C GLN A 721 32.20 -14.62 -18.15
N GLU A 722 32.90 -14.24 -17.08
CA GLU A 722 32.93 -15.01 -15.84
C GLU A 722 31.66 -14.69 -15.04
N ARG A 723 30.97 -15.73 -14.56
CA ARG A 723 29.84 -15.58 -13.64
C ARG A 723 30.34 -15.01 -12.30
N ILE A 724 29.89 -13.81 -11.96
CA ILE A 724 30.24 -13.14 -10.70
C ILE A 724 29.11 -13.23 -9.66
N HIS A 725 27.87 -13.47 -10.10
CA HIS A 725 26.71 -13.67 -9.21
C HIS A 725 25.62 -14.48 -9.91
N GLU A 726 24.84 -15.24 -9.14
CA GLU A 726 23.63 -15.92 -9.61
C GLU A 726 22.55 -15.82 -8.55
N THR A 727 21.30 -15.63 -8.99
CA THR A 727 20.12 -15.69 -8.14
C THR A 727 19.12 -16.64 -8.78
N ILE A 728 18.50 -17.45 -7.93
CA ILE A 728 17.48 -18.43 -8.27
C ILE A 728 16.31 -18.16 -7.33
N ASP A 729 15.09 -18.27 -7.86
CA ASP A 729 13.85 -18.10 -7.12
C ASP A 729 13.64 -16.71 -6.48
N ASN A 730 14.11 -15.67 -7.17
CA ASN A 730 13.74 -14.31 -6.85
C ASN A 730 12.22 -14.12 -6.97
N HIS A 731 11.64 -13.48 -5.97
CA HIS A 731 10.25 -13.03 -5.97
C HIS A 731 10.15 -11.55 -5.55
N GLN A 732 11.26 -10.93 -5.16
CA GLN A 732 11.34 -9.59 -4.60
C GLN A 732 11.52 -8.53 -5.69
N ALA A 733 10.91 -7.36 -5.49
CA ALA A 733 10.99 -6.24 -6.43
C ALA A 733 12.39 -5.61 -6.49
N ARG A 734 13.18 -5.70 -5.41
CA ARG A 734 14.52 -5.12 -5.34
C ARG A 734 15.52 -6.18 -4.88
N ASN A 735 16.56 -6.40 -5.66
CA ASN A 735 17.66 -7.28 -5.32
C ASN A 735 18.94 -6.47 -5.17
N ILE A 736 19.61 -6.59 -4.01
CA ILE A 736 20.88 -5.93 -3.71
C ILE A 736 21.98 -6.99 -3.71
N ILE A 737 22.91 -6.87 -4.63
CA ILE A 737 24.07 -7.75 -4.76
C ILE A 737 25.29 -6.98 -4.26
N SER A 738 25.84 -7.37 -3.12
CA SER A 738 27.06 -6.80 -2.56
C SER A 738 28.23 -7.76 -2.73
N PHE A 739 29.32 -7.29 -3.30
CA PHE A 739 30.53 -8.08 -3.50
C PHE A 739 31.50 -7.88 -2.32
N GLU A 740 31.99 -8.97 -1.72
CA GLU A 740 33.01 -8.89 -0.66
C GLU A 740 34.29 -8.19 -1.15
N LYS A 741 34.63 -8.41 -2.42
CA LYS A 741 35.70 -7.72 -3.13
C LYS A 741 35.11 -7.05 -4.37
N PRO A 742 35.32 -5.74 -4.57
CA PRO A 742 34.81 -5.08 -5.75
C PRO A 742 35.29 -5.72 -7.04
N VAL A 743 34.36 -5.84 -7.99
CA VAL A 743 34.61 -6.41 -9.32
C VAL A 743 35.17 -5.31 -10.21
N GLU A 744 36.38 -5.52 -10.73
CA GLU A 744 36.98 -4.63 -11.70
C GLU A 744 36.61 -5.07 -13.11
N THR A 745 35.79 -4.29 -13.80
CA THR A 745 35.29 -4.68 -15.13
C THR A 745 34.90 -3.48 -15.99
N SER A 746 35.10 -3.60 -17.30
CA SER A 746 34.64 -2.63 -18.30
C SER A 746 33.23 -2.93 -18.82
N GLN A 747 32.68 -4.10 -18.50
CA GLN A 747 31.35 -4.51 -18.92
C GLN A 747 30.68 -5.42 -17.87
N LEU A 748 29.41 -5.17 -17.60
CA LEU A 748 28.57 -6.05 -16.79
C LEU A 748 27.43 -6.57 -17.67
N THR A 749 27.28 -7.88 -17.79
CA THR A 749 26.18 -8.51 -18.54
C THR A 749 25.20 -9.17 -17.57
N ILE A 750 23.93 -8.77 -17.64
CA ILE A 750 22.81 -9.32 -16.87
C ILE A 750 22.06 -10.28 -17.78
N HIS A 751 22.03 -11.56 -17.41
CA HIS A 751 21.24 -12.59 -18.10
C HIS A 751 19.95 -12.82 -17.32
N LEU A 752 18.80 -12.54 -17.93
CA LEU A 752 17.49 -12.85 -17.37
C LEU A 752 17.04 -14.20 -17.92
N LYS A 753 16.61 -15.13 -17.06
CA LYS A 753 16.13 -16.45 -17.50
C LYS A 753 14.59 -16.43 -17.57
N PRO A 754 14.00 -16.37 -18.78
CA PRO A 754 12.55 -16.38 -18.93
C PRO A 754 12.00 -17.76 -18.54
N LYS A 755 10.79 -17.79 -17.97
CA LYS A 755 10.07 -19.05 -17.69
C LYS A 755 8.89 -19.20 -18.66
N PRO A 756 8.68 -20.38 -19.27
CA PRO A 756 7.54 -20.62 -20.15
C PRO A 756 6.21 -20.29 -19.44
N GLY A 757 5.33 -19.57 -20.13
CA GLY A 757 4.01 -19.20 -19.60
C GLY A 757 3.99 -17.97 -18.67
N GLN A 758 5.14 -17.35 -18.39
CA GLN A 758 5.22 -16.05 -17.72
C GLN A 758 5.19 -14.90 -18.73
N ALA A 759 5.08 -13.66 -18.22
CA ALA A 759 5.27 -12.48 -19.06
C ALA A 759 6.71 -12.42 -19.60
N PRO A 760 6.96 -11.68 -20.69
CA PRO A 760 8.32 -11.47 -21.20
C PRO A 760 9.24 -10.91 -20.11
N ALA A 761 10.51 -11.33 -20.13
CA ALA A 761 11.48 -10.91 -19.12
C ALA A 761 11.62 -9.38 -19.13
N ALA A 762 11.46 -8.77 -17.96
CA ALA A 762 11.48 -7.33 -17.79
C ALA A 762 12.36 -6.89 -16.63
N LEU A 763 12.90 -5.68 -16.75
CA LEU A 763 13.68 -5.01 -15.72
C LEU A 763 13.26 -3.55 -15.67
N LEU A 764 13.11 -3.00 -14.46
CA LEU A 764 12.59 -1.65 -14.23
C LEU A 764 13.69 -0.63 -14.00
N GLU A 765 14.78 -1.03 -13.33
CA GLU A 765 15.96 -0.17 -13.09
C GLU A 765 17.20 -1.05 -12.85
N VAL A 766 18.37 -0.52 -13.21
CA VAL A 766 19.68 -1.09 -12.84
C VAL A 766 20.59 -0.01 -12.28
N ARG A 767 21.24 -0.31 -11.16
CA ARG A 767 22.20 0.61 -10.53
C ARG A 767 23.48 -0.13 -10.14
N CYS A 768 24.61 0.54 -10.32
CA CYS A 768 25.94 0.01 -9.99
C CYS A 768 26.69 1.06 -9.18
N TYR A 769 27.38 0.62 -8.13
CA TYR A 769 28.09 1.48 -7.17
C TYR A 769 29.52 0.97 -6.93
N ALA A 770 30.43 1.90 -6.61
CA ALA A 770 31.87 1.65 -6.49
C ALA A 770 32.37 1.11 -5.15
#